data_AF-A0AAD7UEK3-F1
#
_entry.id   AF-A0AAD7UEK3-F1
#
_cell.length_a   1.000
_cell.length_b   1.000
_cell.length_c   1.000
_cell.angle_alpha   90.00
_cell.angle_beta   90.00
_cell.angle_gamma   90.00
#
_symmetry.space_group_name_H-M   'P 1'
#
loop_
_entity.id
_entity.type
_entity.pdbx_description
1 polymer ?
#
loop_
_entity_poly.entity_id
_entity_poly.type
_entity_poly.pdbx_seq_one_letter_code
_entity_poly.pdbx_strand_id
1 'polypeptide(L)'
;MHAPSSLKWAIGGRREAALKSVHDFLVAGLFPSPCSGIVVGDALDKDACRRIASSCKCVLTTSGPFAKMGVDLVAACAELGTSYVDITGEAVPFVRDSIQSNEELAKATGAKIVHCCGYDSVPSDLLAALAIKVLRERHGQVATKCVVSSDPYASSGGVSGGTIASAVGILSYLWANKREVKAAVDSGALCANPAPTWRSVAKDVLWLFLPGYDADLGGFHCGFVMATVNAKIVRRSRELLRDAPEMTYKEVMTTGGSIGGLVVALVISGALGLGSLALACAPRRLLAAVAPRGEGPSAASRNSGKWRAEVVARGTGGAVVRGEAVALHQDPGYKSTSIMAAETALAVLSSDKSLGGGILTPACFSSALMDRLERHGIRFSIFKMSLGGTQRRRAFRRKIMFVVLATLLVVRASEIVALARLAPATMFLACAFCVFAVRSTRAMVAVAVALILALDVVGPSSVWRVPAATNLSGQVWLVTGIDSDRAGIVELTKHLVRANASVSIACRSVVACETAVATLGLPLVEVVPAPLDLADLDSVASFSRVFSGSRKAALHALVLNADYPFGDGATTKQGLEISFGATHLGNAYLYRQLEPRLRDRGRVVVVGSAAHALAIDFDLSDLYGKAHGGGFYGSFKAYTTAKLANLYFAWAATTSPSAWSSSSSKKKSDGNQKSSQVVVAVASGFVRASSSSSDTLPLRLLGPFARGVAAGARPLVRAALDDAENVRGKVIDAMSVPRDLFFERGVCMLRRCDVDDALRLQRVTDRLISDFRRGLTTTQPKSGDVDDEDSTGYYYYVVLTCSVLLLAGGAAALASIVKRESMTGPPPWLEFVNWACHLPLVHPLVDGGAWCLGLLACAACAPVALVAGFVRWLMVVFDYGTRVVARKPTTTAAVVITGCDSGFGKLLAVELSARGYAVFAGCYGDPKLFIEAAREDATSVDNLPKAFKMDVTSDADVSGAVARVKAWLAQDDSRELLAVVNNAGAGVSGLLECHSISDLARNISVNYLGVARVTCAFLPLIRERGSAKPRIVVVSSMAGKMACPTAGAYCASKHAVLAYAAALRIELEAFGIGVTTVLPTFHRTPMIENTYESFDRTWAKAPPSVREAYGGEPFIKKLKEASKLHVGLLMWDPARVTETLVRVVTSRTAPPSQVPVGIDARYVNQLLIRLPSVIYETAMAIINSRLRRQVKKAPVTPVARELDAPAPS
;
A
#
# COMPACT_ATOMS: atom_id res chain seq x y z
N MET A 1 -23.83 -43.47 -12.43
CA MET A 1 -22.81 -44.41 -11.93
C MET A 1 -22.40 -45.29 -13.11
N HIS A 2 -21.11 -45.49 -13.38
CA HIS A 2 -20.67 -46.47 -14.40
C HIS A 2 -20.63 -47.88 -13.79
N ALA A 3 -21.77 -48.29 -13.22
CA ALA A 3 -21.90 -49.53 -12.49
C ALA A 3 -22.19 -50.73 -13.42
N PRO A 4 -21.88 -51.97 -13.00
CA PRO A 4 -22.37 -53.17 -13.66
C PRO A 4 -23.89 -53.15 -13.82
N SER A 5 -24.42 -53.68 -14.92
CA SER A 5 -25.87 -53.76 -15.17
C SER A 5 -26.64 -54.55 -14.10
N SER A 6 -25.95 -55.43 -13.37
CA SER A 6 -26.50 -56.20 -12.26
C SER A 6 -26.66 -55.40 -10.95
N LEU A 7 -26.10 -54.20 -10.85
CA LEU A 7 -26.22 -53.38 -9.65
C LEU A 7 -27.60 -52.70 -9.61
N LYS A 8 -28.35 -52.95 -8.54
CA LYS A 8 -29.54 -52.18 -8.18
C LYS A 8 -29.14 -51.03 -7.27
N TRP A 9 -29.50 -49.80 -7.64
CA TRP A 9 -29.19 -48.60 -6.86
C TRP A 9 -30.34 -47.61 -6.93
N ALA A 10 -30.51 -46.81 -5.88
CA ALA A 10 -31.55 -45.79 -5.76
C ALA A 10 -30.95 -44.46 -5.32
N ILE A 11 -31.63 -43.35 -5.62
CA ILE A 11 -31.25 -42.02 -5.13
C ILE A 11 -32.05 -41.67 -3.87
N GLY A 12 -31.34 -41.13 -2.87
CA GLY A 12 -31.93 -40.79 -1.57
C GLY A 12 -31.98 -39.29 -1.31
N GLY A 13 -33.02 -38.82 -0.60
CA GLY A 13 -33.09 -37.43 -0.16
C GLY A 13 -34.42 -37.04 0.50
N ARG A 14 -34.48 -35.83 1.06
CA ARG A 14 -35.63 -35.35 1.85
C ARG A 14 -36.80 -34.75 1.04
N ARG A 15 -36.61 -34.48 -0.26
CA ARG A 15 -37.62 -33.84 -1.12
C ARG A 15 -37.97 -34.76 -2.29
N GLU A 16 -39.11 -35.44 -2.18
CA GLU A 16 -39.58 -36.39 -3.19
C GLU A 16 -39.66 -35.78 -4.59
N ALA A 17 -40.25 -34.59 -4.73
CA ALA A 17 -40.37 -33.92 -6.04
C ALA A 17 -39.01 -33.66 -6.72
N ALA A 18 -37.98 -33.31 -5.93
CA ALA A 18 -36.64 -33.10 -6.45
C ALA A 18 -35.96 -34.43 -6.84
N LEU A 19 -36.18 -35.48 -6.05
CA LEU A 19 -35.70 -36.82 -6.39
C LEU A 19 -36.36 -37.34 -7.66
N LYS A 20 -37.67 -37.14 -7.82
CA LYS A 20 -38.39 -37.55 -9.03
C LYS A 20 -37.81 -36.89 -10.29
N SER A 21 -37.55 -35.59 -10.25
CA SER A 21 -36.90 -34.87 -11.36
C SER A 21 -35.51 -35.44 -11.70
N VAL A 22 -34.70 -35.77 -10.70
CA VAL A 22 -33.36 -36.37 -10.92
C VAL A 22 -33.48 -37.82 -11.41
N HIS A 23 -34.41 -38.60 -10.86
CA HIS A 23 -34.70 -39.97 -11.28
C HIS A 23 -35.11 -40.00 -12.75
N ASP A 24 -36.06 -39.17 -13.16
CA ASP A 24 -36.56 -39.12 -14.52
C ASP A 24 -35.45 -38.71 -15.51
N PHE A 25 -34.59 -37.76 -15.11
CA PHE A 25 -33.39 -37.42 -15.87
C PHE A 25 -32.41 -38.61 -16.00
N LEU A 26 -32.20 -39.37 -14.93
CA LEU A 26 -31.31 -40.53 -14.91
C LEU A 26 -31.88 -41.73 -15.67
N VAL A 27 -33.21 -41.89 -15.73
CA VAL A 27 -33.86 -42.96 -16.51
C VAL A 27 -33.92 -42.59 -17.99
N ALA A 28 -34.13 -41.31 -18.31
CA ALA A 28 -34.12 -40.83 -19.70
C ALA A 28 -32.71 -40.86 -20.33
N GLY A 29 -31.66 -40.69 -19.52
CA GLY A 29 -30.29 -40.87 -19.98
C GLY A 29 -29.99 -42.34 -20.29
N LEU A 30 -29.37 -42.62 -21.43
CA LEU A 30 -28.93 -43.96 -21.83
C LEU A 30 -27.75 -44.44 -20.97
N PHE A 31 -27.98 -44.70 -19.69
CA PHE A 31 -26.96 -45.21 -18.76
C PHE A 31 -27.01 -46.75 -18.68
N PRO A 32 -25.85 -47.44 -18.56
CA PRO A 32 -25.80 -48.91 -18.52
C PRO A 32 -26.53 -49.58 -17.35
N SER A 33 -26.73 -48.86 -16.24
CA SER A 33 -27.46 -49.33 -15.05
C SER A 33 -28.41 -48.21 -14.62
N PRO A 34 -29.68 -48.25 -15.03
CA PRO A 34 -30.67 -47.21 -14.70
C PRO A 34 -30.97 -47.21 -13.19
N CYS A 35 -31.29 -46.04 -12.67
CA CYS A 35 -31.71 -45.87 -11.28
C CYS A 35 -32.96 -46.72 -11.01
N SER A 36 -32.92 -47.58 -9.98
CA SER A 36 -33.99 -48.53 -9.66
C SER A 36 -35.14 -47.92 -8.85
N GLY A 37 -34.99 -46.68 -8.36
CA GLY A 37 -36.04 -45.98 -7.61
C GLY A 37 -35.54 -44.81 -6.78
N ILE A 38 -36.43 -44.28 -5.95
CA ILE A 38 -36.17 -43.18 -5.02
C ILE A 38 -36.38 -43.63 -3.57
N VAL A 39 -35.56 -43.12 -2.65
CA VAL A 39 -35.72 -43.35 -1.21
C VAL A 39 -35.89 -42.00 -0.52
N VAL A 40 -37.07 -41.75 0.04
CA VAL A 40 -37.38 -40.48 0.71
C VAL A 40 -37.05 -40.60 2.20
N GLY A 41 -36.21 -39.71 2.71
CA GLY A 41 -35.88 -39.64 4.13
C GLY A 41 -34.99 -38.45 4.46
N ASP A 42 -35.18 -37.88 5.66
CA ASP A 42 -34.30 -36.84 6.19
C ASP A 42 -33.19 -37.49 7.02
N ALA A 43 -31.94 -37.08 6.78
CA ALA A 43 -30.78 -37.58 7.52
C ALA A 43 -30.73 -37.09 8.98
N LEU A 44 -31.61 -36.15 9.35
CA LEU A 44 -31.82 -35.71 10.73
C LEU A 44 -32.93 -36.48 11.45
N ASP A 45 -33.64 -37.36 10.75
CA ASP A 45 -34.63 -38.28 11.33
C ASP A 45 -33.97 -39.67 11.50
N LYS A 46 -33.81 -40.10 12.75
CA LYS A 46 -33.19 -41.38 13.11
C LYS A 46 -33.94 -42.58 12.53
N ASP A 47 -35.27 -42.54 12.52
CA ASP A 47 -36.07 -43.65 12.00
C ASP A 47 -35.97 -43.71 10.47
N ALA A 48 -35.91 -42.56 9.81
CA ALA A 48 -35.61 -42.50 8.38
C ALA A 48 -34.21 -43.05 8.07
N CYS A 49 -33.20 -42.72 8.88
CA CYS A 49 -31.84 -43.24 8.73
C CYS A 49 -31.81 -44.78 8.84
N ARG A 50 -32.50 -45.36 9.82
CA ARG A 50 -32.63 -46.82 9.97
C ARG A 50 -33.32 -47.47 8.77
N ARG A 51 -34.44 -46.89 8.30
CA ARG A 51 -35.17 -47.39 7.11
C ARG A 51 -34.30 -47.36 5.86
N ILE A 52 -33.53 -46.28 5.65
CA ILE A 52 -32.59 -46.17 4.54
C ILE A 52 -31.52 -47.26 4.66
N ALA A 53 -30.87 -47.38 5.82
CA ALA A 53 -29.80 -48.34 6.05
C ALA A 53 -30.27 -49.80 5.89
N SER A 54 -31.47 -50.16 6.34
CA SER A 54 -32.01 -51.53 6.21
C SER A 54 -32.42 -51.88 4.77
N SER A 55 -32.68 -50.88 3.93
CA SER A 55 -33.12 -51.08 2.54
C SER A 55 -32.00 -51.36 1.53
N CYS A 56 -30.74 -51.29 1.94
CA CYS A 56 -29.59 -51.40 1.04
C CYS A 56 -28.40 -52.12 1.68
N LYS A 57 -27.44 -52.53 0.86
CA LYS A 57 -26.18 -53.14 1.32
C LYS A 57 -25.07 -52.11 1.55
N CYS A 58 -25.16 -50.97 0.89
CA CYS A 58 -24.21 -49.88 1.03
C CYS A 58 -24.92 -48.54 0.84
N VAL A 59 -24.70 -47.62 1.77
CA VAL A 59 -25.11 -46.22 1.66
C VAL A 59 -23.92 -45.41 1.14
N LEU A 60 -24.09 -44.68 0.05
CA LEU A 60 -23.13 -43.67 -0.41
C LEU A 60 -23.76 -42.29 -0.23
N THR A 61 -23.12 -41.42 0.55
CA THR A 61 -23.62 -40.06 0.79
C THR A 61 -22.61 -38.99 0.38
N THR A 62 -23.14 -37.94 -0.23
CA THR A 62 -22.39 -36.74 -0.63
C THR A 62 -22.95 -35.48 0.03
N SER A 63 -23.89 -35.63 0.97
CA SER A 63 -24.59 -34.52 1.61
C SER A 63 -23.99 -34.22 2.99
N GLY A 64 -23.17 -33.16 3.05
CA GLY A 64 -22.67 -32.57 4.31
C GLY A 64 -23.42 -31.28 4.71
N PRO A 65 -23.09 -30.66 5.85
CA PRO A 65 -21.99 -31.01 6.77
C PRO A 65 -22.22 -32.31 7.56
N PHE A 66 -21.22 -33.19 7.57
CA PHE A 66 -21.38 -34.57 8.05
C PHE A 66 -21.42 -34.68 9.57
N ALA A 67 -20.72 -33.83 10.31
CA ALA A 67 -20.85 -33.78 11.77
C ALA A 67 -22.28 -33.48 12.25
N LYS A 68 -23.12 -32.89 11.37
CA LYS A 68 -24.52 -32.60 11.67
C LYS A 68 -25.48 -33.65 11.10
N MET A 69 -25.27 -34.08 9.85
CA MET A 69 -26.23 -34.91 9.12
C MET A 69 -25.82 -36.37 8.96
N GLY A 70 -24.55 -36.70 9.20
CA GLY A 70 -24.01 -38.04 8.97
C GLY A 70 -24.07 -38.96 10.18
N VAL A 71 -24.16 -38.42 11.40
CA VAL A 71 -23.95 -39.16 12.65
C VAL A 71 -24.95 -40.32 12.80
N ASP A 72 -26.25 -40.03 12.71
CA ASP A 72 -27.30 -41.02 12.90
C ASP A 72 -27.35 -42.05 11.75
N LEU A 73 -27.02 -41.63 10.53
CA LEU A 73 -26.98 -42.51 9.37
C LEU A 73 -25.82 -43.51 9.44
N VAL A 74 -24.63 -43.06 9.86
CA VAL A 74 -23.47 -43.95 10.07
C VAL A 74 -23.75 -44.94 11.19
N ALA A 75 -24.31 -44.48 12.31
CA ALA A 75 -24.67 -45.35 13.43
C ALA A 75 -25.68 -46.43 13.02
N ALA A 76 -26.72 -46.06 12.27
CA ALA A 76 -27.70 -47.01 11.74
C ALA A 76 -27.06 -48.04 10.79
N CYS A 77 -26.11 -47.61 9.95
CA CYS A 77 -25.37 -48.51 9.07
C CYS A 77 -24.51 -49.50 9.87
N ALA A 78 -23.78 -49.03 10.88
CA ALA A 78 -22.97 -49.86 11.76
C ALA A 78 -23.81 -50.93 12.47
N GLU A 79 -24.97 -50.55 12.99
CA GLU A 79 -25.88 -51.45 13.71
C GLU A 79 -26.51 -52.52 12.84
N LEU A 80 -26.88 -52.19 11.61
CA LEU A 80 -27.60 -53.09 10.70
C LEU A 80 -26.67 -53.94 9.83
N GLY A 81 -25.34 -53.76 9.92
CA GLY A 81 -24.39 -54.44 9.04
C GLY A 81 -24.31 -53.85 7.63
N THR A 82 -24.91 -52.67 7.42
CA THR A 82 -24.92 -51.98 6.12
C THR A 82 -23.60 -51.22 5.93
N SER A 83 -22.97 -51.38 4.77
CA SER A 83 -21.74 -50.64 4.47
C SER A 83 -22.02 -49.15 4.24
N TYR A 84 -21.03 -48.29 4.47
CA TYR A 84 -21.20 -46.85 4.36
C TYR A 84 -19.99 -46.20 3.70
N VAL A 85 -20.23 -45.26 2.79
CA VAL A 85 -19.21 -44.48 2.09
C VAL A 85 -19.61 -43.00 2.06
N ASP A 86 -18.67 -42.12 2.37
CA ASP A 86 -18.86 -40.68 2.22
C ASP A 86 -17.65 -39.95 1.61
N ILE A 87 -17.81 -38.65 1.41
CA ILE A 87 -16.77 -37.72 0.92
C ILE A 87 -16.39 -36.68 1.99
N THR A 88 -16.53 -37.00 3.27
CA THR A 88 -16.33 -36.03 4.35
C THR A 88 -14.90 -35.50 4.40
N GLY A 89 -14.73 -34.20 4.66
CA GLY A 89 -13.45 -33.59 5.05
C GLY A 89 -13.31 -33.41 6.56
N GLU A 90 -14.29 -33.87 7.35
CA GLU A 90 -14.45 -33.54 8.77
C GLU A 90 -13.80 -34.61 9.67
N ALA A 91 -12.47 -34.75 9.62
CA ALA A 91 -11.75 -35.75 10.42
C ALA A 91 -12.01 -35.63 11.94
N VAL A 92 -12.12 -34.39 12.43
CA VAL A 92 -12.56 -34.07 13.80
C VAL A 92 -13.64 -32.99 13.68
N PRO A 93 -14.85 -33.20 14.22
CA PRO A 93 -15.24 -34.33 15.08
C PRO A 93 -15.65 -35.61 14.35
N PHE A 94 -16.22 -35.53 13.15
CA PHE A 94 -17.09 -36.59 12.61
C PHE A 94 -16.41 -37.97 12.44
N VAL A 95 -15.28 -38.07 11.75
CA VAL A 95 -14.62 -39.37 11.51
C VAL A 95 -14.13 -39.99 12.82
N ARG A 96 -13.53 -39.19 13.70
CA ARG A 96 -13.08 -39.66 15.01
C ARG A 96 -14.24 -40.15 15.86
N ASP A 97 -15.32 -39.40 15.94
CA ASP A 97 -16.48 -39.74 16.76
C ASP A 97 -17.18 -40.99 16.20
N SER A 98 -17.16 -41.18 14.87
CA SER A 98 -17.59 -42.41 14.20
C SER A 98 -16.73 -43.62 14.63
N ILE A 99 -15.39 -43.48 14.67
CA ILE A 99 -14.50 -44.53 15.19
C ILE A 99 -14.83 -44.85 16.65
N GLN A 100 -14.95 -43.83 17.50
CA GLN A 100 -15.21 -44.03 18.93
C GLN A 100 -16.56 -44.69 19.21
N SER A 101 -17.59 -44.38 18.41
CA SER A 101 -18.97 -44.81 18.69
C SER A 101 -19.35 -46.09 17.94
N ASN A 102 -18.75 -46.36 16.78
CA ASN A 102 -19.26 -47.37 15.84
C ASN A 102 -18.26 -48.47 15.46
N GLU A 103 -16.96 -48.34 15.80
CA GLU A 103 -15.93 -49.31 15.38
C GLU A 103 -16.24 -50.74 15.81
N GLU A 104 -16.56 -50.97 17.09
CA GLU A 104 -16.81 -52.32 17.61
C GLU A 104 -18.11 -52.92 17.05
N LEU A 105 -19.14 -52.09 16.87
CA LEU A 105 -20.39 -52.52 16.27
C LEU A 105 -20.21 -52.90 14.80
N ALA A 106 -19.50 -52.07 14.04
CA ALA A 106 -19.19 -52.33 12.63
C ALA A 106 -18.33 -53.60 12.45
N LYS A 107 -17.39 -53.88 13.36
CA LYS A 107 -16.65 -55.15 13.39
C LYS A 107 -17.58 -56.33 13.65
N ALA A 108 -18.49 -56.22 14.62
CA ALA A 108 -19.40 -57.29 15.00
C ALA A 108 -20.44 -57.62 13.91
N THR A 109 -20.98 -56.61 13.24
CA THR A 109 -22.00 -56.77 12.21
C THR A 109 -21.43 -57.03 10.82
N GLY A 110 -20.12 -56.80 10.63
CA GLY A 110 -19.45 -56.88 9.35
C GLY A 110 -19.64 -55.65 8.46
N ALA A 111 -20.24 -54.57 8.99
CA ALA A 111 -20.37 -53.30 8.26
C ALA A 111 -18.98 -52.72 7.94
N LYS A 112 -18.77 -52.32 6.69
CA LYS A 112 -17.55 -51.63 6.23
C LYS A 112 -17.87 -50.15 6.04
N ILE A 113 -17.34 -49.31 6.92
CA ILE A 113 -17.60 -47.87 6.93
C ILE A 113 -16.33 -47.16 6.46
N VAL A 114 -16.39 -46.43 5.35
CA VAL A 114 -15.24 -45.79 4.72
C VAL A 114 -15.49 -44.30 4.55
N HIS A 115 -14.76 -43.50 5.32
CA HIS A 115 -14.84 -42.05 5.27
C HIS A 115 -13.82 -41.46 4.28
N CYS A 116 -14.04 -40.21 3.87
CA CYS A 116 -13.09 -39.42 3.08
C CYS A 116 -12.83 -39.98 1.66
N CYS A 117 -13.84 -40.52 1.00
CA CYS A 117 -13.72 -41.19 -0.31
C CYS A 117 -13.79 -40.22 -1.51
N GLY A 118 -13.34 -38.98 -1.33
CA GLY A 118 -13.27 -37.97 -2.39
C GLY A 118 -11.83 -37.66 -2.84
N TYR A 119 -11.68 -36.76 -3.81
CA TYR A 119 -10.37 -36.30 -4.28
C TYR A 119 -9.49 -35.73 -3.17
N ASP A 120 -10.13 -35.12 -2.17
CA ASP A 120 -9.43 -34.46 -1.06
C ASP A 120 -8.53 -35.42 -0.26
N SER A 121 -8.83 -36.74 -0.24
CA SER A 121 -8.07 -37.72 0.55
C SER A 121 -7.68 -39.01 -0.18
N VAL A 122 -8.48 -39.48 -1.16
CA VAL A 122 -8.23 -40.77 -1.85
C VAL A 122 -6.87 -40.81 -2.56
N PRO A 123 -6.45 -39.82 -3.36
CA PRO A 123 -5.14 -39.83 -4.00
C PRO A 123 -4.00 -39.90 -2.99
N SER A 124 -4.08 -39.11 -1.92
CA SER A 124 -3.04 -39.04 -0.88
C SER A 124 -2.92 -40.35 -0.10
N ASP A 125 -4.06 -40.96 0.24
CA ASP A 125 -4.13 -42.23 0.95
C ASP A 125 -3.60 -43.40 0.10
N LEU A 126 -4.07 -43.53 -1.15
CA LEU A 126 -3.66 -44.58 -2.07
C LEU A 126 -2.20 -44.46 -2.50
N LEU A 127 -1.71 -43.26 -2.82
CA LEU A 127 -0.32 -43.06 -3.20
C LEU A 127 0.65 -43.37 -2.06
N ALA A 128 0.32 -42.95 -0.84
CA ALA A 128 1.13 -43.25 0.33
C ALA A 128 1.18 -44.76 0.60
N ALA A 129 0.03 -45.44 0.60
CA ALA A 129 -0.06 -46.88 0.79
C ALA A 129 0.73 -47.65 -0.29
N LEU A 130 0.59 -47.25 -1.56
CA LEU A 130 1.31 -47.87 -2.68
C LEU A 130 2.83 -47.70 -2.56
N ALA A 131 3.30 -46.49 -2.25
CA ALA A 131 4.74 -46.23 -2.12
C ALA A 131 5.37 -46.99 -0.94
N ILE A 132 4.66 -47.08 0.19
CA ILE A 132 5.08 -47.85 1.37
C ILE A 132 5.11 -49.35 1.05
N LYS A 133 4.06 -49.87 0.41
CA LYS A 133 3.98 -51.26 -0.03
C LYS A 133 5.16 -51.63 -0.94
N VAL A 134 5.48 -50.79 -1.91
CA VAL A 134 6.61 -51.00 -2.83
C VAL A 134 7.96 -50.98 -2.10
N LEU A 135 8.17 -50.08 -1.14
CA LEU A 135 9.39 -50.07 -0.32
C LEU A 135 9.56 -51.39 0.45
N ARG A 136 8.48 -51.90 1.03
CA ARG A 136 8.50 -53.18 1.76
C ARG A 136 8.75 -54.36 0.82
N GLU A 137 7.91 -54.52 -0.20
CA GLU A 137 7.91 -55.72 -1.05
C GLU A 137 9.11 -55.78 -1.99
N ARG A 138 9.53 -54.66 -2.58
CA ARG A 138 10.61 -54.64 -3.59
C ARG A 138 11.98 -54.33 -3.00
N HIS A 139 12.04 -53.67 -1.85
CA HIS A 139 13.31 -53.23 -1.26
C HIS A 139 13.57 -53.82 0.13
N GLY A 140 12.62 -54.55 0.72
CA GLY A 140 12.75 -55.05 2.10
C GLY A 140 12.91 -53.93 3.13
N GLN A 141 12.53 -52.69 2.77
CA GLN A 141 12.77 -51.50 3.57
C GLN A 141 11.49 -50.94 4.14
N VAL A 142 11.62 -50.43 5.35
CA VAL A 142 10.57 -49.73 6.06
C VAL A 142 10.60 -48.25 5.67
N ALA A 143 9.45 -47.65 5.40
CA ALA A 143 9.37 -46.22 5.10
C ALA A 143 9.68 -45.37 6.35
N THR A 144 10.59 -44.41 6.23
CA THR A 144 10.97 -43.43 7.27
C THR A 144 10.42 -42.03 6.99
N LYS A 145 10.20 -41.73 5.71
CA LYS A 145 9.60 -40.47 5.23
C LYS A 145 8.69 -40.76 4.04
N CYS A 146 7.52 -40.13 4.02
CA CYS A 146 6.62 -40.07 2.88
C CYS A 146 6.13 -38.64 2.69
N VAL A 147 6.26 -38.14 1.47
CA VAL A 147 5.76 -36.81 1.09
C VAL A 147 4.82 -36.97 -0.08
N VAL A 148 3.57 -36.55 0.09
CA VAL A 148 2.59 -36.43 -0.98
C VAL A 148 2.53 -34.97 -1.42
N SER A 149 2.52 -34.72 -2.72
CA SER A 149 2.50 -33.40 -3.30
C SER A 149 1.45 -33.29 -4.40
N SER A 150 0.51 -32.37 -4.24
CA SER A 150 -0.39 -31.98 -5.34
C SER A 150 0.29 -30.94 -6.24
N ASP A 151 0.08 -31.02 -7.55
CA ASP A 151 0.60 -30.03 -8.50
C ASP A 151 -0.44 -28.92 -8.73
N PRO A 152 -0.20 -27.68 -8.26
CA PRO A 152 -1.12 -26.56 -8.45
C PRO A 152 -1.26 -26.14 -9.92
N TYR A 153 -0.27 -26.40 -10.78
CA TYR A 153 -0.29 -26.01 -12.20
C TYR A 153 -0.98 -27.07 -13.08
N ALA A 154 -0.96 -28.32 -12.62
CA ALA A 154 -1.66 -29.42 -13.28
C ALA A 154 -3.06 -29.67 -12.70
N SER A 155 -3.52 -28.85 -11.76
CA SER A 155 -4.85 -28.93 -11.14
C SER A 155 -5.76 -27.78 -11.57
N SER A 156 -6.91 -28.09 -12.18
CA SER A 156 -7.90 -27.09 -12.59
C SER A 156 -9.31 -27.52 -12.18
N GLY A 157 -9.88 -26.79 -11.21
CA GLY A 157 -11.22 -27.00 -10.65
C GLY A 157 -11.46 -26.08 -9.44
N GLY A 158 -12.72 -25.86 -9.06
CA GLY A 158 -13.10 -25.02 -7.93
C GLY A 158 -13.32 -25.81 -6.63
N VAL A 159 -13.28 -25.12 -5.49
CA VAL A 159 -13.65 -25.69 -4.18
C VAL A 159 -15.18 -25.83 -4.13
N SER A 160 -15.70 -26.99 -3.71
CA SER A 160 -17.14 -27.20 -3.59
C SER A 160 -17.74 -26.36 -2.46
N GLY A 161 -18.99 -25.90 -2.62
CA GLY A 161 -19.71 -25.19 -1.55
C GLY A 161 -19.85 -26.04 -0.27
N GLY A 162 -19.94 -27.36 -0.42
CA GLY A 162 -19.95 -28.32 0.70
C GLY A 162 -18.63 -28.31 1.49
N THR A 163 -17.48 -28.25 0.81
CA THR A 163 -16.16 -28.17 1.45
C THR A 163 -16.02 -26.88 2.27
N ILE A 164 -16.51 -25.75 1.76
CA ILE A 164 -16.53 -24.47 2.49
C ILE A 164 -17.43 -24.57 3.72
N ALA A 165 -18.62 -25.16 3.58
CA ALA A 165 -19.56 -25.36 4.69
C ALA A 165 -18.97 -26.27 5.78
N SER A 166 -18.27 -27.34 5.40
CA SER A 166 -17.55 -28.22 6.33
C SER A 166 -16.41 -27.48 7.04
N ALA A 167 -15.62 -26.65 6.34
CA ALA A 167 -14.57 -25.85 6.97
C ALA A 167 -15.12 -24.87 8.02
N VAL A 168 -16.23 -24.20 7.72
CA VAL A 168 -16.95 -23.32 8.67
C VAL A 168 -17.52 -24.13 9.84
N GLY A 169 -18.05 -25.32 9.57
CA GLY A 169 -18.57 -26.25 10.59
C GLY A 169 -17.50 -26.70 11.58
N ILE A 170 -16.33 -27.14 11.08
CA ILE A 170 -15.17 -27.53 11.90
C ILE A 170 -14.74 -26.36 12.79
N LEU A 171 -14.55 -25.17 12.22
CA LEU A 171 -14.13 -24.00 13.00
C LEU A 171 -15.15 -23.63 14.09
N SER A 172 -16.45 -23.68 13.75
CA SER A 172 -17.53 -23.43 14.69
C SER A 172 -17.53 -24.44 15.84
N TYR A 173 -17.31 -25.73 15.54
CA TYR A 173 -17.20 -26.79 16.54
C TYR A 173 -15.99 -26.58 17.47
N LEU A 174 -14.81 -26.27 16.93
CA LEU A 174 -13.59 -26.07 17.74
C LEU A 174 -13.66 -24.83 18.63
N TRP A 175 -14.33 -23.76 18.19
CA TRP A 175 -14.61 -22.61 19.04
C TRP A 175 -15.55 -22.92 20.19
N ALA A 176 -16.56 -23.76 19.96
CA ALA A 176 -17.47 -24.21 21.00
C ALA A 176 -16.78 -25.20 21.96
N ASN A 177 -15.85 -26.01 21.45
CA ASN A 177 -15.22 -27.12 22.17
C ASN A 177 -13.70 -26.93 22.26
N LYS A 178 -13.24 -25.93 23.03
CA LYS A 178 -11.80 -25.60 23.15
C LYS A 178 -10.90 -26.77 23.57
N ARG A 179 -11.44 -27.76 24.31
CA ARG A 179 -10.72 -28.97 24.73
C ARG A 179 -10.38 -29.88 23.53
N GLU A 180 -11.19 -29.84 22.48
CA GLU A 180 -11.05 -30.65 21.26
C GLU A 180 -10.02 -30.08 20.27
N VAL A 181 -9.57 -28.83 20.47
CA VAL A 181 -8.55 -28.20 19.63
C VAL A 181 -7.30 -29.06 19.56
N LYS A 182 -6.86 -29.64 20.67
CA LYS A 182 -5.68 -30.52 20.74
C LYS A 182 -5.84 -31.76 19.87
N ALA A 183 -7.02 -32.37 19.84
CA ALA A 183 -7.29 -33.55 19.03
C ALA A 183 -7.43 -33.21 17.53
N ALA A 184 -7.98 -32.04 17.19
CA ALA A 184 -8.12 -31.59 15.80
C ALA A 184 -6.77 -31.40 15.10
N VAL A 185 -5.75 -30.98 15.85
CA VAL A 185 -4.37 -30.74 15.37
C VAL A 185 -3.43 -31.92 15.64
N ASP A 186 -3.85 -32.92 16.44
CA ASP A 186 -3.12 -34.17 16.60
C ASP A 186 -3.25 -35.00 15.33
N SER A 187 -2.13 -35.23 14.65
CA SER A 187 -2.11 -35.97 13.40
C SER A 187 -2.25 -37.50 13.63
N GLY A 188 -2.24 -37.99 14.88
CA GLY A 188 -2.57 -39.36 15.27
C GLY A 188 -4.00 -39.55 15.80
N ALA A 189 -4.88 -38.55 15.73
CA ALA A 189 -6.19 -38.56 16.41
C ALA A 189 -7.19 -39.66 15.97
N LEU A 190 -6.94 -40.33 14.84
CA LEU A 190 -7.78 -41.43 14.35
C LEU A 190 -7.18 -42.82 14.66
N CYS A 191 -5.97 -42.87 15.22
CA CYS A 191 -5.28 -44.13 15.52
C CYS A 191 -5.57 -44.59 16.96
N ALA A 192 -5.67 -45.89 17.18
CA ALA A 192 -5.88 -46.43 18.53
C ALA A 192 -4.62 -46.26 19.39
N ASN A 193 -3.44 -46.49 18.79
CA ASN A 193 -2.13 -46.34 19.44
C ASN A 193 -1.26 -45.28 18.73
N PRO A 194 -1.51 -43.97 18.96
CA PRO A 194 -0.75 -42.91 18.30
C PRO A 194 0.69 -42.88 18.82
N ALA A 195 1.65 -42.91 17.90
CA ALA A 195 3.06 -42.89 18.26
C ALA A 195 3.46 -41.53 18.91
N PRO A 196 4.38 -41.49 19.89
CA PRO A 196 4.68 -40.27 20.65
C PRO A 196 5.13 -39.09 19.77
N THR A 197 5.84 -39.38 18.68
CA THR A 197 6.39 -38.39 17.75
C THR A 197 5.33 -37.66 16.92
N TRP A 198 4.11 -38.21 16.83
CA TRP A 198 2.98 -37.66 16.07
C TRP A 198 2.27 -36.50 16.77
N ARG A 199 2.57 -36.29 18.07
CA ARG A 199 1.93 -35.29 18.92
C ARG A 199 2.49 -33.87 18.74
N SER A 200 3.37 -33.64 17.76
CA SER A 200 3.95 -32.35 17.42
C SER A 200 2.95 -31.43 16.68
N VAL A 201 1.85 -31.13 17.37
CA VAL A 201 0.70 -30.30 16.98
C VAL A 201 1.10 -28.98 16.30
N ALA A 202 2.09 -28.28 16.83
CA ALA A 202 2.41 -26.93 16.38
C ALA A 202 3.16 -26.91 15.03
N LYS A 203 4.00 -27.92 14.76
CA LYS A 203 4.80 -27.94 13.52
C LYS A 203 3.93 -28.25 12.32
N ASP A 204 3.09 -29.29 12.38
CA ASP A 204 2.23 -29.72 11.26
C ASP A 204 1.27 -28.61 10.82
N VAL A 205 0.69 -27.87 11.77
CA VAL A 205 -0.17 -26.71 11.49
C VAL A 205 0.64 -25.53 10.94
N LEU A 206 1.83 -25.26 11.50
CA LEU A 206 2.69 -24.17 11.01
C LEU A 206 3.16 -24.43 9.57
N TRP A 207 3.38 -25.69 9.18
CA TRP A 207 3.74 -26.09 7.82
C TRP A 207 2.65 -25.81 6.78
N LEU A 208 1.38 -25.69 7.17
CA LEU A 208 0.32 -25.25 6.25
C LEU A 208 0.57 -23.82 5.75
N PHE A 209 1.11 -22.97 6.62
CA PHE A 209 1.17 -21.52 6.43
C PHE A 209 2.57 -21.01 6.07
N LEU A 210 3.57 -21.89 6.03
CA LEU A 210 4.95 -21.54 5.67
C LEU A 210 5.37 -22.20 4.36
N PRO A 211 6.07 -21.48 3.47
CA PRO A 211 6.72 -22.11 2.33
C PRO A 211 7.87 -22.99 2.82
N GLY A 212 8.18 -24.03 2.06
CA GLY A 212 9.36 -24.86 2.29
C GLY A 212 10.01 -25.30 0.99
N TYR A 213 11.12 -26.00 1.11
CA TYR A 213 11.80 -26.65 0.00
C TYR A 213 12.01 -28.12 0.37
N ASP A 214 11.57 -29.04 -0.48
CA ASP A 214 11.82 -30.46 -0.29
C ASP A 214 12.83 -30.97 -1.33
N ALA A 215 13.94 -31.49 -0.82
CA ALA A 215 15.06 -31.95 -1.64
C ALA A 215 14.77 -33.24 -2.40
N ASP A 216 13.84 -34.06 -1.90
CA ASP A 216 13.38 -35.30 -2.52
C ASP A 216 12.29 -35.02 -3.56
N LEU A 217 11.52 -33.93 -3.46
CA LEU A 217 10.65 -33.44 -4.55
C LEU A 217 11.44 -32.61 -5.58
N GLY A 218 12.49 -31.92 -5.15
CA GLY A 218 13.32 -31.07 -6.00
C GLY A 218 12.74 -29.68 -6.26
N GLY A 219 11.89 -29.18 -5.37
CA GLY A 219 11.19 -27.91 -5.55
C GLY A 219 10.76 -27.24 -4.25
N PHE A 220 10.39 -25.96 -4.39
CA PHE A 220 9.64 -25.23 -3.37
C PHE A 220 8.22 -25.78 -3.26
N HIS A 221 7.64 -25.65 -2.09
CA HIS A 221 6.29 -26.13 -1.82
C HIS A 221 5.58 -25.25 -0.79
N CYS A 222 4.25 -25.30 -0.77
CA CYS A 222 3.38 -24.71 0.25
C CYS A 222 2.47 -25.77 0.88
N GLY A 223 1.72 -25.41 1.92
CA GLY A 223 0.76 -26.31 2.55
C GLY A 223 -0.42 -26.67 1.63
N PHE A 224 -0.87 -27.92 1.69
CA PHE A 224 -2.13 -28.34 1.10
C PHE A 224 -3.26 -28.22 2.14
N VAL A 225 -4.41 -27.65 1.78
CA VAL A 225 -5.53 -27.36 2.72
C VAL A 225 -5.94 -28.58 3.55
N MET A 226 -5.96 -29.76 2.94
CA MET A 226 -6.38 -31.01 3.59
C MET A 226 -5.23 -31.77 4.25
N ALA A 227 -4.02 -31.21 4.32
CA ALA A 227 -2.84 -31.91 4.86
C ALA A 227 -3.05 -32.40 6.30
N THR A 228 -3.74 -31.64 7.14
CA THR A 228 -4.02 -32.03 8.54
C THR A 228 -5.08 -33.11 8.69
N VAL A 229 -5.98 -33.23 7.71
CA VAL A 229 -6.98 -34.30 7.61
C VAL A 229 -6.29 -35.56 7.08
N ASN A 230 -5.61 -35.45 5.95
CA ASN A 230 -4.97 -36.57 5.28
C ASN A 230 -3.83 -37.19 6.09
N ALA A 231 -3.10 -36.40 6.89
CA ALA A 231 -2.11 -36.95 7.82
C ALA A 231 -2.72 -37.95 8.81
N LYS A 232 -3.97 -37.71 9.27
CA LYS A 232 -4.69 -38.64 10.16
C LYS A 232 -5.17 -39.88 9.41
N ILE A 233 -5.70 -39.70 8.20
CA ILE A 233 -6.18 -40.79 7.35
C ILE A 233 -5.03 -41.73 6.98
N VAL A 234 -3.93 -41.21 6.43
CA VAL A 234 -2.76 -42.02 6.03
C VAL A 234 -2.17 -42.80 7.21
N ARG A 235 -2.14 -42.21 8.41
CA ARG A 235 -1.65 -42.91 9.60
C ARG A 235 -2.62 -43.98 10.08
N ARG A 236 -3.93 -43.76 9.98
CA ARG A 236 -4.94 -44.79 10.24
C ARG A 236 -4.85 -45.93 9.23
N SER A 237 -4.72 -45.63 7.94
CA SER A 237 -4.49 -46.64 6.88
C SER A 237 -3.28 -47.50 7.20
N ARG A 238 -2.20 -46.90 7.67
CA ARG A 238 -0.97 -47.60 8.06
C ARG A 238 -1.19 -48.54 9.25
N GLU A 239 -1.95 -48.12 10.26
CA GLU A 239 -2.34 -48.99 11.39
C GLU A 239 -3.20 -50.17 10.91
N LEU A 240 -4.21 -49.92 10.07
CA LEU A 240 -5.11 -50.93 9.53
C LEU A 240 -4.39 -51.94 8.62
N LEU A 241 -3.43 -51.47 7.82
CA LEU A 241 -2.60 -52.30 6.93
C LEU A 241 -1.40 -52.97 7.65
N ARG A 242 -1.28 -52.80 8.98
CA ARG A 242 -0.23 -53.38 9.84
C ARG A 242 1.20 -52.96 9.46
N ASP A 243 1.36 -51.75 8.94
CA ASP A 243 2.65 -51.17 8.58
C ASP A 243 3.28 -50.47 9.81
N ALA A 244 3.77 -51.24 10.79
CA ALA A 244 4.07 -50.80 12.17
C ALA A 244 5.19 -49.74 12.47
N PRO A 245 6.17 -49.40 11.61
CA PRO A 245 7.27 -48.50 12.03
C PRO A 245 6.99 -47.00 11.87
N GLU A 246 7.39 -46.17 12.85
CA GLU A 246 7.22 -44.71 12.80
C GLU A 246 7.78 -44.09 11.50
N MET A 247 6.97 -43.26 10.85
CA MET A 247 7.31 -42.57 9.61
C MET A 247 6.86 -41.11 9.68
N THR A 248 7.66 -40.21 9.13
CA THR A 248 7.22 -38.84 8.86
C THR A 248 6.32 -38.80 7.63
N TYR A 249 5.11 -38.25 7.77
CA TYR A 249 4.21 -37.98 6.66
C TYR A 249 4.05 -36.47 6.48
N LYS A 250 4.17 -35.99 5.24
CA LYS A 250 3.99 -34.58 4.90
C LYS A 250 3.16 -34.47 3.63
N GLU A 251 2.26 -33.51 3.59
CA GLU A 251 1.47 -33.20 2.40
C GLU A 251 1.60 -31.73 2.02
N VAL A 252 1.90 -31.50 0.74
CA VAL A 252 2.29 -30.20 0.24
C VAL A 252 1.72 -29.96 -1.16
N MET A 253 1.87 -28.74 -1.66
CA MET A 253 1.72 -28.43 -3.07
C MET A 253 3.06 -27.96 -3.62
N THR A 254 3.63 -28.67 -4.59
CA THR A 254 4.94 -28.32 -5.16
C THR A 254 4.79 -27.23 -6.22
N THR A 255 5.54 -26.15 -6.06
CA THR A 255 5.45 -24.97 -6.94
C THR A 255 6.64 -24.85 -7.90
N GLY A 256 7.56 -25.81 -7.88
CA GLY A 256 8.72 -25.90 -8.77
C GLY A 256 10.04 -25.48 -8.12
N GLY A 257 11.17 -25.81 -8.75
CA GLY A 257 12.52 -25.54 -8.22
C GLY A 257 13.11 -24.15 -8.53
N SER A 258 12.37 -23.31 -9.23
CA SER A 258 12.81 -21.97 -9.62
C SER A 258 12.49 -20.92 -8.54
N ILE A 259 13.06 -19.71 -8.68
CA ILE A 259 12.67 -18.54 -7.88
C ILE A 259 11.17 -18.23 -8.04
N GLY A 260 10.63 -18.43 -9.26
CA GLY A 260 9.19 -18.32 -9.49
C GLY A 260 8.37 -19.30 -8.64
N GLY A 261 8.87 -20.52 -8.47
CA GLY A 261 8.26 -21.50 -7.56
C GLY A 261 8.25 -21.04 -6.11
N LEU A 262 9.33 -20.45 -5.61
CA LEU A 262 9.37 -19.86 -4.25
C LEU A 262 8.32 -18.75 -4.09
N VAL A 263 8.19 -17.86 -5.08
CA VAL A 263 7.19 -16.79 -5.05
C VAL A 263 5.77 -17.36 -4.99
N VAL A 264 5.46 -18.36 -5.81
CA VAL A 264 4.13 -19.01 -5.79
C VAL A 264 3.87 -19.71 -4.45
N ALA A 265 4.87 -20.38 -3.87
CA ALA A 265 4.73 -21.01 -2.55
C ALA A 265 4.44 -19.96 -1.46
N LEU A 266 5.15 -18.83 -1.46
CA LEU A 266 4.92 -17.72 -0.54
C LEU A 266 3.49 -17.16 -0.64
N VAL A 267 3.00 -16.98 -1.88
CA VAL A 267 1.66 -16.45 -2.16
C VAL A 267 0.56 -17.40 -1.66
N ILE A 268 0.66 -18.69 -1.98
CA ILE A 268 -0.34 -19.67 -1.54
C ILE A 268 -0.30 -19.81 -0.02
N SER A 269 0.89 -19.97 0.58
CA SER A 269 1.05 -20.21 2.01
C SER A 269 0.41 -19.16 2.89
N GLY A 270 0.64 -17.87 2.62
CA GLY A 270 -0.06 -16.89 3.44
C GLY A 270 -1.49 -16.61 2.98
N ALA A 271 -1.93 -16.99 1.77
CA ALA A 271 -3.33 -16.80 1.38
C ALA A 271 -4.18 -17.73 2.22
N LEU A 272 -3.67 -18.95 2.42
CA LEU A 272 -4.17 -19.89 3.42
C LEU A 272 -4.06 -19.29 4.84
N GLY A 273 -2.93 -18.68 5.20
CA GLY A 273 -2.73 -18.05 6.52
C GLY A 273 -3.72 -16.93 6.85
N LEU A 274 -3.89 -15.95 5.96
CA LEU A 274 -4.85 -14.85 6.10
C LEU A 274 -6.29 -15.35 5.99
N GLY A 275 -6.56 -16.30 5.10
CA GLY A 275 -7.89 -16.91 4.98
C GLY A 275 -8.30 -17.58 6.29
N SER A 276 -7.40 -18.39 6.88
CA SER A 276 -7.62 -19.01 8.19
C SER A 276 -7.75 -17.98 9.32
N LEU A 277 -6.97 -16.89 9.30
CA LEU A 277 -7.09 -15.82 10.31
C LEU A 277 -8.40 -15.03 10.16
N ALA A 278 -8.81 -14.71 8.94
CA ALA A 278 -10.07 -14.03 8.64
C ALA A 278 -11.26 -14.89 9.08
N LEU A 279 -11.24 -16.19 8.75
CA LEU A 279 -12.20 -17.16 9.27
C LEU A 279 -12.18 -17.20 10.81
N ALA A 280 -10.99 -17.20 11.43
CA ALA A 280 -10.81 -17.25 12.88
C ALA A 280 -11.24 -15.96 13.63
N CYS A 281 -11.32 -14.82 12.94
CA CYS A 281 -11.71 -13.54 13.52
C CYS A 281 -13.11 -13.06 13.07
N ALA A 282 -13.72 -13.72 12.07
CA ALA A 282 -15.01 -13.32 11.55
C ALA A 282 -16.15 -13.52 12.57
N PRO A 283 -17.09 -12.56 12.69
CA PRO A 283 -18.29 -12.74 13.49
C PRO A 283 -19.08 -13.97 13.02
N ARG A 284 -19.50 -14.83 13.96
CA ARG A 284 -20.22 -16.10 13.66
C ARG A 284 -21.40 -15.94 12.69
N ARG A 285 -22.09 -14.80 12.74
CA ARG A 285 -23.24 -14.49 11.85
C ARG A 285 -22.84 -14.29 10.39
N LEU A 286 -21.65 -13.75 10.11
CA LEU A 286 -21.15 -13.54 8.75
C LEU A 286 -20.67 -14.86 8.13
N LEU A 287 -20.10 -15.76 8.91
CA LEU A 287 -19.68 -17.09 8.44
C LEU A 287 -20.83 -17.96 7.96
N ALA A 288 -22.00 -17.84 8.61
CA ALA A 288 -23.22 -18.53 8.18
C ALA A 288 -23.77 -18.00 6.83
N ALA A 289 -23.43 -16.77 6.43
CA ALA A 289 -23.87 -16.15 5.17
C ALA A 289 -22.94 -16.47 3.98
N VAL A 290 -21.71 -16.92 4.23
CA VAL A 290 -20.65 -17.11 3.21
C VAL A 290 -20.64 -18.54 2.62
N ALA A 291 -21.54 -19.42 3.05
CA ALA A 291 -21.66 -20.78 2.49
C ALA A 291 -22.86 -20.88 1.52
N PRO A 292 -22.77 -20.37 0.28
CA PRO A 292 -23.83 -20.55 -0.70
C PRO A 292 -23.98 -22.04 -1.03
N ARG A 293 -25.23 -22.51 -1.08
CA ARG A 293 -25.57 -23.80 -1.70
C ARG A 293 -25.39 -23.66 -3.20
N GLY A 294 -24.18 -23.96 -3.69
CA GLY A 294 -23.87 -23.83 -5.12
C GLY A 294 -24.46 -24.96 -5.96
N GLU A 295 -24.85 -24.65 -7.20
CA GLU A 295 -25.26 -25.63 -8.22
C GLU A 295 -24.08 -26.47 -8.76
N GLY A 296 -22.85 -26.14 -8.33
CA GLY A 296 -21.62 -26.74 -8.82
C GLY A 296 -21.19 -26.18 -10.19
N PRO A 297 -19.99 -26.55 -10.67
CA PRO A 297 -19.47 -26.12 -11.96
C PRO A 297 -20.22 -26.79 -13.13
N SER A 298 -20.30 -26.09 -14.26
CA SER A 298 -20.90 -26.61 -15.50
C SER A 298 -20.26 -27.92 -15.97
N ALA A 299 -20.98 -28.73 -16.75
CA ALA A 299 -20.45 -29.98 -17.29
C ALA A 299 -19.16 -29.76 -18.12
N ALA A 300 -19.09 -28.67 -18.89
CA ALA A 300 -17.89 -28.30 -19.62
C ALA A 300 -16.69 -28.02 -18.70
N SER A 301 -16.90 -27.31 -17.59
CA SER A 301 -15.86 -27.03 -16.59
C SER A 301 -15.37 -28.33 -15.93
N ARG A 302 -16.31 -29.22 -15.56
CA ARG A 302 -15.98 -30.55 -15.01
C ARG A 302 -15.19 -31.44 -15.98
N ASN A 303 -15.52 -31.40 -17.27
CA ASN A 303 -14.89 -32.23 -18.30
C ASN A 303 -13.56 -31.65 -18.84
N SER A 304 -13.31 -30.36 -18.65
CA SER A 304 -12.03 -29.72 -19.03
C SER A 304 -11.01 -29.69 -17.89
N GLY A 305 -11.43 -30.08 -16.69
CA GLY A 305 -10.56 -30.16 -15.52
C GLY A 305 -9.42 -31.17 -15.67
N LYS A 306 -8.42 -31.07 -14.80
CA LYS A 306 -7.31 -32.03 -14.67
C LYS A 306 -6.73 -31.91 -13.26
N TRP A 307 -6.02 -32.93 -12.81
CA TRP A 307 -5.21 -32.88 -11.58
C TRP A 307 -4.06 -33.90 -11.63
N ARG A 308 -3.02 -33.61 -10.86
CA ARG A 308 -1.87 -34.50 -10.65
C ARG A 308 -1.40 -34.43 -9.20
N ALA A 309 -1.13 -35.59 -8.61
CA ALA A 309 -0.48 -35.74 -7.32
C ALA A 309 0.76 -36.63 -7.47
N GLU A 310 1.80 -36.36 -6.72
CA GLU A 310 3.05 -37.11 -6.68
C GLU A 310 3.32 -37.59 -5.25
N VAL A 311 4.01 -38.72 -5.11
CA VAL A 311 4.48 -39.22 -3.82
C VAL A 311 5.97 -39.52 -3.89
N VAL A 312 6.67 -39.22 -2.80
CA VAL A 312 8.05 -39.64 -2.60
C VAL A 312 8.19 -40.28 -1.22
N ALA A 313 8.54 -41.56 -1.20
CA ALA A 313 8.77 -42.32 0.02
C ALA A 313 10.24 -42.77 0.11
N ARG A 314 10.83 -42.70 1.31
CA ARG A 314 12.22 -43.10 1.58
C ARG A 314 12.25 -44.22 2.60
N GLY A 315 13.00 -45.28 2.31
CA GLY A 315 13.22 -46.43 3.17
C GLY A 315 14.38 -46.26 4.16
N THR A 316 14.44 -47.11 5.19
CA THR A 316 15.52 -47.17 6.20
C THR A 316 16.92 -47.35 5.61
N GLY A 317 17.05 -48.13 4.53
CA GLY A 317 18.30 -48.34 3.80
C GLY A 317 18.53 -47.35 2.65
N GLY A 318 17.84 -46.20 2.66
CA GLY A 318 18.04 -45.12 1.69
C GLY A 318 17.38 -45.31 0.32
N ALA A 319 16.62 -46.40 0.10
CA ALA A 319 15.82 -46.57 -1.12
C ALA A 319 14.80 -45.44 -1.23
N VAL A 320 14.56 -44.95 -2.45
CA VAL A 320 13.58 -43.90 -2.73
C VAL A 320 12.62 -44.41 -3.78
N VAL A 321 11.33 -44.40 -3.44
CA VAL A 321 10.22 -44.72 -4.32
C VAL A 321 9.51 -43.42 -4.67
N ARG A 322 9.27 -43.20 -5.97
CA ARG A 322 8.41 -42.10 -6.43
C ARG A 322 7.17 -42.68 -7.09
N GLY A 323 6.06 -41.97 -6.99
CA GLY A 323 4.86 -42.30 -7.73
C GLY A 323 4.05 -41.07 -8.09
N GLU A 324 3.04 -41.26 -8.92
CA GLU A 324 2.09 -40.23 -9.28
C GLU A 324 0.68 -40.80 -9.45
N ALA A 325 -0.30 -39.92 -9.26
CA ALA A 325 -1.69 -40.12 -9.65
C ALA A 325 -2.11 -38.98 -10.58
N VAL A 326 -2.71 -39.30 -11.73
CA VAL A 326 -3.08 -38.32 -12.74
C VAL A 326 -4.49 -38.59 -13.24
N ALA A 327 -5.31 -37.53 -13.32
CA ALA A 327 -6.55 -37.55 -14.10
C ALA A 327 -6.59 -36.37 -15.07
N LEU A 328 -6.94 -36.67 -16.33
CA LEU A 328 -7.15 -35.69 -17.38
C LEU A 328 -8.65 -35.63 -17.69
N HIS A 329 -9.14 -34.45 -18.09
CA HIS A 329 -10.54 -34.20 -18.43
C HIS A 329 -11.55 -34.43 -17.29
N GLN A 330 -11.07 -34.23 -16.06
CA GLN A 330 -11.80 -34.42 -14.83
C GLN A 330 -11.38 -33.39 -13.79
N ASP A 331 -12.33 -32.54 -13.37
CA ASP A 331 -12.08 -31.66 -12.25
C ASP A 331 -11.96 -32.46 -10.94
N PRO A 332 -11.11 -32.01 -10.00
CA PRO A 332 -10.92 -32.69 -8.72
C PRO A 332 -12.19 -32.69 -7.85
N GLY A 333 -12.84 -31.52 -7.72
CA GLY A 333 -13.88 -31.30 -6.70
C GLY A 333 -15.20 -32.02 -6.93
N TYR A 334 -15.63 -32.20 -8.19
CA TYR A 334 -16.91 -32.78 -8.54
C TYR A 334 -16.76 -34.09 -9.32
N LYS A 335 -16.19 -34.07 -10.54
CA LYS A 335 -16.16 -35.27 -11.39
C LYS A 335 -15.29 -36.37 -10.78
N SER A 336 -14.05 -36.06 -10.42
CA SER A 336 -13.13 -37.05 -9.82
C SER A 336 -13.63 -37.54 -8.47
N THR A 337 -14.10 -36.64 -7.60
CA THR A 337 -14.72 -37.00 -6.31
C THR A 337 -15.92 -37.93 -6.49
N SER A 338 -16.82 -37.65 -7.44
CA SER A 338 -17.99 -38.50 -7.68
C SER A 338 -17.63 -39.92 -8.15
N ILE A 339 -16.57 -40.03 -8.97
CA ILE A 339 -16.02 -41.32 -9.42
C ILE A 339 -15.37 -42.02 -8.23
N MET A 340 -14.49 -41.35 -7.48
CA MET A 340 -13.81 -41.94 -6.33
C MET A 340 -14.78 -42.47 -5.28
N ALA A 341 -15.82 -41.71 -4.95
CA ALA A 341 -16.83 -42.15 -3.98
C ALA A 341 -17.59 -43.37 -4.50
N ALA A 342 -18.06 -43.34 -5.75
CA ALA A 342 -18.79 -44.44 -6.36
C ALA A 342 -17.95 -45.71 -6.48
N GLU A 343 -16.71 -45.59 -6.96
CA GLU A 343 -15.80 -46.71 -7.11
C GLU A 343 -15.35 -47.27 -5.76
N THR A 344 -15.26 -46.43 -4.72
CA THR A 344 -15.01 -46.91 -3.34
C THR A 344 -16.19 -47.73 -2.81
N ALA A 345 -17.43 -47.27 -2.99
CA ALA A 345 -18.61 -48.07 -2.61
C ALA A 345 -18.68 -49.42 -3.35
N LEU A 346 -18.31 -49.44 -4.63
CA LEU A 346 -18.26 -50.67 -5.40
C LEU A 346 -17.10 -51.58 -4.99
N ALA A 347 -15.94 -51.02 -4.61
CA ALA A 347 -14.84 -51.79 -4.03
C ALA A 347 -15.24 -52.39 -2.68
N VAL A 348 -15.97 -51.66 -1.84
CA VAL A 348 -16.51 -52.16 -0.56
C VAL A 348 -17.46 -53.33 -0.81
N LEU A 349 -18.41 -53.20 -1.73
CA LEU A 349 -19.39 -54.25 -2.05
C LEU A 349 -18.77 -55.52 -2.67
N SER A 350 -17.64 -55.38 -3.36
CA SER A 350 -16.93 -56.51 -3.99
C SER A 350 -15.75 -57.03 -3.17
N SER A 351 -15.48 -56.43 -2.02
CA SER A 351 -14.34 -56.79 -1.18
C SER A 351 -14.51 -58.15 -0.51
N ASP A 352 -13.39 -58.85 -0.33
CA ASP A 352 -13.33 -60.12 0.38
C ASP A 352 -13.88 -59.99 1.81
N LYS A 353 -14.54 -61.05 2.29
CA LYS A 353 -15.00 -61.19 3.67
C LYS A 353 -13.80 -61.20 4.64
N SER A 354 -12.61 -61.58 4.18
CA SER A 354 -11.38 -61.62 4.99
C SER A 354 -10.92 -60.24 5.54
N LEU A 355 -11.34 -59.13 4.93
CA LEU A 355 -10.99 -57.78 5.38
C LEU A 355 -11.68 -57.40 6.72
N GLY A 356 -12.76 -58.11 7.09
CA GLY A 356 -13.57 -57.80 8.27
C GLY A 356 -14.42 -56.52 8.14
N GLY A 357 -15.26 -56.25 9.15
CA GLY A 357 -15.98 -54.98 9.32
C GLY A 357 -15.22 -53.99 10.20
N GLY A 358 -15.65 -52.73 10.23
CA GLY A 358 -15.03 -51.65 11.02
C GLY A 358 -15.05 -50.30 10.31
N ILE A 359 -14.41 -49.29 10.93
CA ILE A 359 -14.17 -47.99 10.31
C ILE A 359 -12.81 -48.01 9.60
N LEU A 360 -12.88 -48.10 8.27
CA LEU A 360 -11.76 -48.30 7.36
C LEU A 360 -11.43 -47.02 6.58
N THR A 361 -10.33 -47.08 5.82
CA THR A 361 -9.89 -46.02 4.91
C THR A 361 -9.88 -46.52 3.46
N PRO A 362 -9.88 -45.63 2.45
CA PRO A 362 -9.79 -46.03 1.05
C PRO A 362 -8.60 -46.96 0.74
N ALA A 363 -7.45 -46.76 1.40
CA ALA A 363 -6.25 -47.59 1.22
C ALA A 363 -6.43 -49.07 1.59
N CYS A 364 -7.38 -49.42 2.46
CA CYS A 364 -7.72 -50.81 2.76
C CYS A 364 -8.20 -51.59 1.51
N PHE A 365 -8.67 -50.89 0.49
CA PHE A 365 -9.16 -51.44 -0.78
C PHE A 365 -8.21 -51.17 -1.95
N SER A 366 -6.97 -50.75 -1.67
CA SER A 366 -6.08 -50.09 -2.64
C SER A 366 -5.96 -50.79 -4.01
N SER A 367 -5.71 -52.10 -4.08
CA SER A 367 -5.62 -52.82 -5.37
C SER A 367 -6.93 -52.76 -6.16
N ALA A 368 -8.03 -53.23 -5.55
CA ALA A 368 -9.34 -53.26 -6.17
C ALA A 368 -9.85 -51.86 -6.52
N LEU A 369 -9.55 -50.85 -5.70
CA LEU A 369 -9.97 -49.48 -5.95
C LEU A 369 -9.15 -48.83 -7.07
N MET A 370 -7.83 -49.00 -7.10
CA MET A 370 -6.99 -48.44 -8.18
C MET A 370 -7.36 -49.01 -9.54
N ASP A 371 -7.52 -50.33 -9.69
CA ASP A 371 -7.92 -50.97 -10.95
C ASP A 371 -9.25 -50.45 -11.49
N ARG A 372 -10.13 -50.03 -10.58
CA ARG A 372 -11.44 -49.46 -10.89
C ARG A 372 -11.34 -47.99 -11.30
N LEU A 373 -10.53 -47.21 -10.61
CA LEU A 373 -10.26 -45.81 -10.92
C LEU A 373 -9.54 -45.65 -12.27
N GLU A 374 -8.65 -46.57 -12.62
CA GLU A 374 -7.94 -46.56 -13.90
C GLU A 374 -8.86 -46.68 -15.12
N ARG A 375 -9.91 -47.50 -15.02
CA ARG A 375 -10.96 -47.61 -16.06
C ARG A 375 -11.70 -46.30 -16.29
N HIS A 376 -11.67 -45.40 -15.32
CA HIS A 376 -12.24 -44.07 -15.39
C HIS A 376 -11.19 -42.98 -15.61
N GLY A 377 -9.98 -43.33 -16.07
CA GLY A 377 -8.95 -42.36 -16.47
C GLY A 377 -8.21 -41.70 -15.31
N ILE A 378 -8.31 -42.26 -14.09
CA ILE A 378 -7.51 -41.86 -12.92
C ILE A 378 -6.39 -42.89 -12.77
N ARG A 379 -5.19 -42.57 -13.25
CA ARG A 379 -4.06 -43.50 -13.32
C ARG A 379 -3.12 -43.35 -12.14
N PHE A 380 -2.69 -44.46 -11.55
CA PHE A 380 -1.67 -44.50 -10.51
C PHE A 380 -0.39 -45.14 -11.07
N SER A 381 0.78 -44.59 -10.79
CA SER A 381 2.05 -45.08 -11.35
C SER A 381 3.19 -44.94 -10.35
N ILE A 382 4.15 -45.86 -10.39
CA ILE A 382 5.36 -45.86 -9.55
C ILE A 382 6.61 -45.88 -10.43
N PHE A 383 7.56 -45.00 -10.14
CA PHE A 383 8.81 -44.83 -10.88
C PHE A 383 10.03 -45.25 -10.04
N LYS A 384 10.99 -45.92 -10.68
CA LYS A 384 12.30 -46.25 -10.10
C LYS A 384 13.31 -45.15 -10.44
N MET A 385 14.07 -44.65 -9.47
CA MET A 385 15.28 -43.87 -9.75
C MET A 385 16.51 -44.78 -9.79
N SER A 386 17.27 -44.70 -10.88
CA SER A 386 18.68 -45.05 -10.90
C SER A 386 19.46 -44.00 -10.09
N LEU A 387 20.30 -44.44 -9.16
CA LEU A 387 21.18 -43.63 -8.32
C LEU A 387 22.34 -43.02 -9.15
N GLY A 388 22.05 -42.23 -10.18
CA GLY A 388 23.07 -41.65 -11.07
C GLY A 388 23.41 -40.17 -10.85
N GLY A 389 22.64 -39.43 -10.05
CA GLY A 389 22.73 -37.95 -10.02
C GLY A 389 23.29 -37.33 -8.74
N THR A 390 23.54 -38.13 -7.71
CA THR A 390 23.61 -37.65 -6.32
C THR A 390 24.91 -36.93 -5.97
N GLN A 391 25.97 -37.06 -6.78
CA GLN A 391 27.25 -36.36 -6.53
C GLN A 391 27.30 -34.95 -7.13
N ARG A 392 26.77 -34.69 -8.34
CA ARG A 392 26.84 -33.33 -8.95
C ARG A 392 25.90 -32.30 -8.31
N ARG A 393 24.75 -32.73 -7.74
CA ARG A 393 23.82 -31.80 -7.06
C ARG A 393 24.20 -31.46 -5.62
N ARG A 394 25.04 -32.25 -4.95
CA ARG A 394 25.55 -31.92 -3.61
C ARG A 394 26.50 -30.70 -3.60
N ALA A 395 27.24 -30.47 -4.70
CA ALA A 395 28.08 -29.29 -4.86
C ALA A 395 27.27 -27.99 -5.07
N PHE A 396 26.15 -28.06 -5.79
CA PHE A 396 25.23 -26.93 -5.97
C PHE A 396 24.43 -26.61 -4.69
N ARG A 397 24.08 -27.66 -3.91
CA ARG A 397 23.41 -27.55 -2.60
C ARG A 397 24.24 -26.83 -1.55
N ARG A 398 25.57 -27.01 -1.53
CA ARG A 398 26.45 -26.24 -0.62
C ARG A 398 26.45 -24.75 -0.96
N LYS A 399 26.41 -24.35 -2.24
CA LYS A 399 26.45 -22.92 -2.60
C LYS A 399 25.14 -22.17 -2.34
N ILE A 400 23.98 -22.74 -2.68
CA ILE A 400 22.68 -22.07 -2.44
C ILE A 400 22.29 -22.10 -0.97
N MET A 401 22.49 -23.23 -0.30
CA MET A 401 22.20 -23.31 1.13
C MET A 401 23.18 -22.43 1.91
N PHE A 402 24.46 -22.29 1.52
CA PHE A 402 25.36 -21.31 2.16
C PHE A 402 24.92 -19.86 1.93
N VAL A 403 24.32 -19.52 0.78
CA VAL A 403 23.79 -18.16 0.53
C VAL A 403 22.50 -17.89 1.33
N VAL A 404 21.59 -18.87 1.44
CA VAL A 404 20.34 -18.71 2.21
C VAL A 404 20.59 -18.82 3.72
N LEU A 405 21.46 -19.72 4.16
CA LEU A 405 21.84 -19.89 5.55
C LEU A 405 22.78 -18.75 6.02
N ALA A 406 23.67 -18.20 5.20
CA ALA A 406 24.44 -17.00 5.55
C ALA A 406 23.56 -15.74 5.65
N THR A 407 22.40 -15.74 4.99
CA THR A 407 21.40 -14.68 5.15
C THR A 407 20.54 -14.88 6.41
N LEU A 408 20.42 -16.11 6.93
CA LEU A 408 19.61 -16.45 8.11
C LEU A 408 20.43 -16.69 9.41
N LEU A 409 21.74 -16.93 9.33
CA LEU A 409 22.63 -17.24 10.48
C LEU A 409 23.22 -16.02 11.20
N VAL A 410 22.86 -14.79 10.82
CA VAL A 410 23.33 -13.57 11.51
C VAL A 410 22.48 -13.22 12.75
N VAL A 411 21.47 -14.02 13.10
CA VAL A 411 20.58 -13.74 14.24
C VAL A 411 20.69 -14.87 15.28
N ARG A 412 21.14 -14.53 16.50
CA ARG A 412 21.20 -15.48 17.63
C ARG A 412 19.79 -15.93 17.99
N ALA A 413 19.67 -17.21 18.38
CA ALA A 413 18.41 -17.91 18.64
C ALA A 413 17.49 -17.25 19.69
N SER A 414 17.98 -16.31 20.49
CA SER A 414 17.19 -15.54 21.46
C SER A 414 16.36 -14.40 20.83
N GLU A 415 16.69 -13.95 19.62
CA GLU A 415 16.02 -12.79 18.96
C GLU A 415 14.89 -13.20 18.00
N ILE A 416 14.87 -14.47 17.57
CA ILE A 416 13.82 -15.03 16.70
C ILE A 416 12.45 -15.03 17.40
N VAL A 417 12.42 -15.13 18.73
CA VAL A 417 11.18 -15.17 19.52
C VAL A 417 10.50 -13.78 19.61
N ALA A 418 11.26 -12.69 19.44
CA ALA A 418 10.73 -11.32 19.50
C ALA A 418 10.25 -10.81 18.13
N LEU A 419 10.93 -11.18 17.03
CA LEU A 419 10.57 -10.80 15.66
C LEU A 419 9.43 -11.65 15.05
N ALA A 420 9.24 -12.89 15.53
CA ALA A 420 8.20 -13.80 15.06
C ALA A 420 6.75 -13.36 15.38
N ARG A 421 6.56 -12.27 16.15
CA ARG A 421 5.21 -11.83 16.58
C ARG A 421 4.59 -10.71 15.73
N LEU A 422 5.33 -10.05 14.81
CA LEU A 422 4.83 -8.84 14.13
C LEU A 422 5.12 -8.71 12.62
N ALA A 423 5.93 -9.58 12.01
CA ALA A 423 6.35 -9.45 10.60
C ALA A 423 5.64 -10.30 9.51
N PRO A 424 4.95 -11.43 9.79
CA PRO A 424 4.42 -12.27 8.70
C PRO A 424 3.25 -11.64 7.91
N ALA A 425 2.44 -10.79 8.54
CA ALA A 425 1.24 -10.23 7.92
C ALA A 425 1.55 -9.19 6.83
N THR A 426 2.61 -8.39 6.99
CA THR A 426 2.95 -7.27 6.09
C THR A 426 3.70 -7.72 4.84
N MET A 427 4.60 -8.70 4.91
CA MET A 427 5.27 -9.22 3.70
C MET A 427 4.34 -10.05 2.81
N PHE A 428 3.30 -10.62 3.41
CA PHE A 428 2.40 -11.54 2.75
C PHE A 428 1.33 -10.83 1.88
N LEU A 429 0.78 -9.70 2.35
CA LEU A 429 -0.14 -8.83 1.59
C LEU A 429 0.52 -8.24 0.32
N ALA A 430 1.85 -8.09 0.30
CA ALA A 430 2.63 -7.54 -0.82
C ALA A 430 2.65 -8.47 -2.03
N CYS A 431 2.88 -9.76 -1.79
CA CYS A 431 3.15 -10.73 -2.85
C CYS A 431 1.86 -11.32 -3.43
N ALA A 432 0.82 -11.49 -2.61
CA ALA A 432 -0.49 -11.96 -3.07
C ALA A 432 -1.16 -10.99 -4.06
N PHE A 433 -0.88 -9.68 -3.93
CA PHE A 433 -1.47 -8.63 -4.76
C PHE A 433 -0.80 -8.49 -6.14
N CYS A 434 0.52 -8.71 -6.24
CA CYS A 434 1.26 -8.68 -7.51
C CYS A 434 0.82 -9.76 -8.51
N VAL A 435 0.34 -10.90 -8.04
CA VAL A 435 -0.02 -12.05 -8.89
C VAL A 435 -1.49 -11.99 -9.34
N PHE A 436 -2.38 -11.40 -8.54
CA PHE A 436 -3.79 -11.22 -8.90
C PHE A 436 -3.99 -10.08 -9.93
N ALA A 437 -3.15 -9.05 -9.90
CA ALA A 437 -3.18 -7.91 -10.82
C ALA A 437 -2.89 -8.29 -12.30
N VAL A 438 -2.35 -9.48 -12.56
CA VAL A 438 -1.90 -9.90 -13.89
C VAL A 438 -2.97 -10.68 -14.67
N ARG A 439 -4.06 -11.19 -14.06
CA ARG A 439 -4.90 -12.20 -14.74
C ARG A 439 -6.40 -11.96 -14.93
N SER A 440 -7.04 -10.94 -14.36
CA SER A 440 -8.45 -10.70 -14.68
C SER A 440 -8.97 -9.30 -14.31
N THR A 441 -8.71 -8.34 -15.19
CA THR A 441 -9.17 -6.93 -15.13
C THR A 441 -10.70 -6.78 -14.96
N ARG A 442 -11.50 -7.76 -15.40
CA ARG A 442 -12.97 -7.74 -15.33
C ARG A 442 -13.55 -8.05 -13.95
N ALA A 443 -12.88 -8.85 -13.12
CA ALA A 443 -13.34 -9.19 -11.77
C ALA A 443 -13.09 -8.05 -10.77
N MET A 444 -12.01 -7.29 -10.96
CA MET A 444 -11.72 -6.08 -10.19
C MET A 444 -12.81 -5.01 -10.36
N VAL A 445 -13.34 -4.84 -11.58
CA VAL A 445 -14.42 -3.89 -11.88
C VAL A 445 -15.71 -4.32 -11.15
N ALA A 446 -16.08 -5.59 -11.19
CA ALA A 446 -17.30 -6.07 -10.53
C ALA A 446 -17.24 -5.98 -9.00
N VAL A 447 -16.09 -6.29 -8.38
CA VAL A 447 -15.91 -6.22 -6.92
C VAL A 447 -15.79 -4.77 -6.43
N ALA A 448 -15.08 -3.90 -7.16
CA ALA A 448 -15.03 -2.48 -6.83
C ALA A 448 -16.41 -1.83 -6.96
N VAL A 449 -17.17 -2.13 -8.03
CA VAL A 449 -18.54 -1.66 -8.23
C VAL A 449 -19.47 -2.17 -7.13
N ALA A 450 -19.37 -3.43 -6.71
CA ALA A 450 -20.18 -3.99 -5.62
C ALA A 450 -19.84 -3.39 -4.24
N LEU A 451 -18.56 -3.11 -3.96
CA LEU A 451 -18.12 -2.45 -2.71
C LEU A 451 -18.52 -0.97 -2.68
N ILE A 452 -18.47 -0.28 -3.82
CA ILE A 452 -18.91 1.12 -3.95
C ILE A 452 -20.43 1.23 -3.81
N LEU A 453 -21.20 0.30 -4.40
CA LEU A 453 -22.65 0.20 -4.21
C LEU A 453 -23.02 -0.11 -2.75
N ALA A 454 -22.22 -0.91 -2.03
CA ALA A 454 -22.45 -1.21 -0.62
C ALA A 454 -22.10 -0.05 0.33
N LEU A 455 -21.17 0.83 -0.06
CA LEU A 455 -20.77 2.01 0.71
C LEU A 455 -21.82 3.15 0.65
N ASP A 456 -22.61 3.24 -0.41
CA ASP A 456 -23.66 4.27 -0.56
C ASP A 456 -25.02 3.88 0.06
N VAL A 457 -25.29 2.58 0.25
CA VAL A 457 -26.60 2.09 0.73
C VAL A 457 -26.72 2.12 2.27
N VAL A 458 -25.62 2.28 3.03
CA VAL A 458 -25.61 2.10 4.51
C VAL A 458 -25.15 3.35 5.30
N GLY A 459 -24.86 4.48 4.64
CA GLY A 459 -24.57 5.72 5.35
C GLY A 459 -25.84 6.27 6.04
N PRO A 460 -25.85 6.52 7.36
CA PRO A 460 -27.02 7.10 8.01
C PRO A 460 -27.28 8.49 7.43
N SER A 461 -28.49 8.70 6.90
CA SER A 461 -29.01 10.00 6.48
C SER A 461 -29.17 10.91 7.69
N SER A 462 -28.07 11.48 8.20
CA SER A 462 -28.11 12.51 9.22
C SER A 462 -28.66 13.79 8.60
N VAL A 463 -29.88 14.14 8.98
CA VAL A 463 -30.55 15.39 8.63
C VAL A 463 -29.70 16.57 9.14
N TRP A 464 -29.14 17.35 8.22
CA TRP A 464 -28.42 18.58 8.56
C TRP A 464 -29.43 19.72 8.82
N ARG A 465 -29.33 20.36 9.98
CA ARG A 465 -30.04 21.61 10.30
C ARG A 465 -29.12 22.81 10.09
N VAL A 466 -29.58 23.79 9.31
CA VAL A 466 -28.98 25.15 9.23
C VAL A 466 -28.90 25.71 10.66
N PRO A 467 -27.81 26.36 11.07
CA PRO A 467 -27.78 27.08 12.35
C PRO A 467 -28.97 28.05 12.41
N ALA A 468 -29.78 27.97 13.47
CA ALA A 468 -31.04 28.69 13.61
C ALA A 468 -30.92 30.23 13.76
N ALA A 469 -29.75 30.82 13.49
CA ALA A 469 -29.39 32.17 13.94
C ALA A 469 -29.15 33.22 12.84
N THR A 470 -29.11 32.88 11.55
CA THR A 470 -28.80 33.88 10.51
C THR A 470 -30.07 34.49 9.92
N ASN A 471 -30.42 35.71 10.35
CA ASN A 471 -31.49 36.51 9.76
C ASN A 471 -30.91 37.51 8.74
N LEU A 472 -31.27 37.34 7.47
CA LEU A 472 -30.85 38.16 6.33
C LEU A 472 -31.96 39.11 5.85
N SER A 473 -32.94 39.41 6.69
CA SER A 473 -34.01 40.36 6.38
C SER A 473 -33.46 41.69 5.85
N GLY A 474 -34.00 42.15 4.72
CA GLY A 474 -33.57 43.37 4.05
C GLY A 474 -32.29 43.25 3.22
N GLN A 475 -31.69 42.06 3.11
CA GLN A 475 -30.57 41.81 2.20
C GLN A 475 -31.04 41.41 0.80
N VAL A 476 -30.37 41.97 -0.22
CA VAL A 476 -30.61 41.66 -1.64
C VAL A 476 -29.48 40.81 -2.18
N TRP A 477 -29.82 39.63 -2.71
CA TRP A 477 -28.90 38.64 -3.26
C TRP A 477 -29.16 38.46 -4.75
N LEU A 478 -28.13 38.52 -5.58
CA LEU A 478 -28.21 38.16 -7.00
C LEU A 478 -27.59 36.78 -7.23
N VAL A 479 -28.35 35.84 -7.80
CA VAL A 479 -27.90 34.47 -8.08
C VAL A 479 -28.01 34.18 -9.58
N THR A 480 -26.90 33.75 -10.18
CA THR A 480 -26.80 33.46 -11.62
C THR A 480 -27.00 31.98 -11.94
N GLY A 481 -27.63 31.68 -13.08
CA GLY A 481 -27.67 30.32 -13.63
C GLY A 481 -28.73 29.41 -13.01
N ILE A 482 -29.89 29.94 -12.65
CA ILE A 482 -31.07 29.13 -12.27
C ILE A 482 -32.07 29.16 -13.43
N ASP A 483 -32.07 28.11 -14.25
CA ASP A 483 -32.97 27.94 -15.40
C ASP A 483 -33.90 26.72 -15.27
N SER A 484 -33.77 25.97 -14.17
CA SER A 484 -34.60 24.80 -13.85
C SER A 484 -34.78 24.63 -12.33
N ASP A 485 -35.84 23.92 -11.93
CA ASP A 485 -36.19 23.62 -10.53
C ASP A 485 -35.28 22.54 -9.87
N ARG A 486 -34.41 21.90 -10.67
CA ARG A 486 -33.55 20.78 -10.25
C ARG A 486 -32.06 21.12 -10.15
N ALA A 487 -31.66 22.37 -10.39
CA ALA A 487 -30.26 22.79 -10.32
C ALA A 487 -29.74 22.79 -8.87
N GLY A 488 -28.47 22.42 -8.64
CA GLY A 488 -27.82 22.42 -7.31
C GLY A 488 -27.94 23.76 -6.56
N ILE A 489 -27.97 24.85 -7.30
CA ILE A 489 -28.08 26.22 -6.81
C ILE A 489 -29.49 26.57 -6.27
N VAL A 490 -30.53 25.81 -6.65
CA VAL A 490 -31.90 25.98 -6.15
C VAL A 490 -31.99 25.78 -4.64
N GLU A 491 -31.22 24.82 -4.11
CA GLU A 491 -31.17 24.57 -2.66
C GLU A 491 -30.54 25.76 -1.90
N LEU A 492 -29.53 26.43 -2.47
CA LEU A 492 -29.02 27.68 -1.91
C LEU A 492 -30.12 28.74 -1.84
N THR A 493 -30.88 28.93 -2.91
CA THR A 493 -31.99 29.90 -2.96
C THR A 493 -33.05 29.61 -1.89
N LYS A 494 -33.44 28.34 -1.71
CA LYS A 494 -34.36 27.94 -0.62
C LYS A 494 -33.81 28.31 0.76
N HIS A 495 -32.51 28.13 0.98
CA HIS A 495 -31.88 28.50 2.25
C HIS A 495 -31.78 30.01 2.47
N LEU A 496 -31.49 30.80 1.43
CA LEU A 496 -31.48 32.26 1.49
C LEU A 496 -32.88 32.83 1.80
N VAL A 497 -33.93 32.30 1.17
CA VAL A 497 -35.32 32.72 1.42
C VAL A 497 -35.77 32.33 2.83
N ARG A 498 -35.42 31.14 3.31
CA ARG A 498 -35.67 30.74 4.72
C ARG A 498 -34.96 31.64 5.73
N ALA A 499 -33.86 32.27 5.34
CA ALA A 499 -33.15 33.27 6.12
C ALA A 499 -33.72 34.70 5.91
N ASN A 500 -34.87 34.87 5.24
CA ASN A 500 -35.51 36.16 4.92
C ASN A 500 -34.73 37.08 3.94
N ALA A 501 -33.81 36.55 3.13
CA ALA A 501 -33.19 37.34 2.07
C ALA A 501 -34.13 37.52 0.85
N SER A 502 -34.07 38.68 0.20
CA SER A 502 -34.67 38.88 -1.13
C SER A 502 -33.68 38.40 -2.19
N VAL A 503 -34.10 37.45 -3.02
CA VAL A 503 -33.24 36.82 -4.03
C VAL A 503 -33.71 37.20 -5.43
N SER A 504 -32.86 37.89 -6.18
CA SER A 504 -33.04 38.13 -7.61
C SER A 504 -32.27 37.06 -8.39
N ILE A 505 -32.93 36.46 -9.39
CA ILE A 505 -32.35 35.40 -10.23
C ILE A 505 -32.13 35.92 -11.65
N ALA A 506 -31.02 35.51 -12.26
CA ALA A 506 -30.70 35.83 -13.65
C ALA A 506 -30.16 34.61 -14.41
N CYS A 507 -30.66 34.40 -15.63
CA CYS A 507 -30.22 33.37 -16.55
C CYS A 507 -30.41 33.83 -18.00
N ARG A 508 -29.99 33.00 -18.98
CA ARG A 508 -30.11 33.32 -20.41
C ARG A 508 -31.57 33.46 -20.87
N SER A 509 -32.46 32.61 -20.37
CA SER A 509 -33.88 32.60 -20.73
C SER A 509 -34.73 33.09 -19.57
N VAL A 510 -35.23 34.33 -19.68
CA VAL A 510 -36.12 34.92 -18.66
C VAL A 510 -37.35 34.02 -18.41
N VAL A 511 -37.92 33.45 -19.46
CA VAL A 511 -39.07 32.53 -19.38
C VAL A 511 -38.73 31.25 -18.61
N ALA A 512 -37.52 30.69 -18.79
CA ALA A 512 -37.10 29.51 -18.05
C ALA A 512 -36.88 29.84 -16.56
N CYS A 513 -36.28 31.00 -16.27
CA CYS A 513 -36.17 31.53 -14.91
C CYS A 513 -37.56 31.71 -14.27
N GLU A 514 -38.53 32.30 -14.96
CA GLU A 514 -39.90 32.51 -14.45
C GLU A 514 -40.61 31.19 -14.17
N THR A 515 -40.45 30.21 -15.06
CA THR A 515 -40.99 28.86 -14.89
C THR A 515 -40.38 28.16 -13.67
N ALA A 516 -39.06 28.27 -13.49
CA ALA A 516 -38.36 27.71 -12.33
C ALA A 516 -38.84 28.38 -11.03
N VAL A 517 -38.97 29.71 -10.99
CA VAL A 517 -39.45 30.44 -9.81
C VAL A 517 -40.90 30.12 -9.47
N ALA A 518 -41.79 30.06 -10.47
CA ALA A 518 -43.18 29.67 -10.29
C ALA A 518 -43.30 28.25 -9.69
N THR A 519 -42.46 27.32 -10.17
CA THR A 519 -42.39 25.94 -9.65
C THR A 519 -41.90 25.89 -8.20
N LEU A 520 -40.98 26.80 -7.82
CA LEU A 520 -40.42 26.84 -6.48
C LEU A 520 -41.36 27.41 -5.42
N GLY A 521 -42.32 28.27 -5.81
CA GLY A 521 -43.33 28.82 -4.91
C GLY A 521 -42.76 29.67 -3.76
N LEU A 522 -41.61 30.33 -3.95
CA LEU A 522 -40.91 31.09 -2.92
C LEU A 522 -41.23 32.60 -3.03
N PRO A 523 -41.86 33.24 -2.02
CA PRO A 523 -42.40 34.60 -2.15
C PRO A 523 -41.35 35.72 -2.17
N LEU A 524 -40.10 35.44 -1.79
CA LEU A 524 -39.00 36.43 -1.76
C LEU A 524 -38.04 36.29 -2.95
N VAL A 525 -38.41 35.50 -3.96
CA VAL A 525 -37.62 35.27 -5.17
C VAL A 525 -38.25 36.00 -6.34
N GLU A 526 -37.45 36.77 -7.08
CA GLU A 526 -37.88 37.43 -8.31
C GLU A 526 -36.92 37.09 -9.46
N VAL A 527 -37.43 37.18 -10.69
CA VAL A 527 -36.63 37.09 -11.91
C VAL A 527 -36.31 38.50 -12.38
N VAL A 528 -35.05 38.77 -12.68
CA VAL A 528 -34.67 40.03 -13.31
C VAL A 528 -35.18 40.01 -14.76
N PRO A 529 -35.95 41.01 -15.22
CA PRO A 529 -36.58 41.01 -16.54
C PRO A 529 -35.58 41.41 -17.66
N ALA A 530 -34.41 40.79 -17.65
CA ALA A 530 -33.38 40.95 -18.66
C ALA A 530 -32.62 39.63 -18.82
N PRO A 531 -32.37 39.18 -20.06
CA PRO A 531 -31.56 37.99 -20.30
C PRO A 531 -30.11 38.25 -19.89
N LEU A 532 -29.50 37.30 -19.18
CA LEU A 532 -28.09 37.30 -18.82
C LEU A 532 -27.39 36.15 -19.54
N ASP A 533 -26.76 36.45 -20.68
CA ASP A 533 -25.85 35.55 -21.37
C ASP A 533 -24.40 35.90 -21.06
N LEU A 534 -23.73 35.07 -20.25
CA LEU A 534 -22.32 35.27 -19.91
C LEU A 534 -21.38 35.03 -21.09
N ALA A 535 -21.85 34.39 -22.17
CA ALA A 535 -21.11 34.26 -23.42
C ALA A 535 -21.26 35.49 -24.34
N ASP A 536 -22.06 36.50 -23.96
CA ASP A 536 -22.18 37.77 -24.67
C ASP A 536 -22.00 38.97 -23.71
N LEU A 537 -20.84 39.62 -23.76
CA LEU A 537 -20.55 40.77 -22.91
C LEU A 537 -21.51 41.96 -23.13
N ASP A 538 -22.16 42.09 -24.30
CA ASP A 538 -23.22 43.08 -24.52
C ASP A 538 -24.48 42.76 -23.72
N SER A 539 -24.82 41.47 -23.63
CA SER A 539 -25.90 40.97 -22.78
C SER A 539 -25.59 41.23 -21.30
N VAL A 540 -24.36 40.93 -20.85
CA VAL A 540 -23.92 41.24 -19.48
C VAL A 540 -24.04 42.74 -19.18
N ALA A 541 -23.56 43.61 -20.07
CA ALA A 541 -23.64 45.06 -19.86
C ALA A 541 -25.09 45.59 -19.86
N SER A 542 -25.95 45.05 -20.73
CA SER A 542 -27.36 45.42 -20.81
C SER A 542 -28.13 44.94 -19.59
N PHE A 543 -27.87 43.70 -19.14
CA PHE A 543 -28.40 43.15 -17.90
C PHE A 543 -28.01 44.02 -16.70
N SER A 544 -26.73 44.37 -16.56
CA SER A 544 -26.25 45.19 -15.45
C SER A 544 -26.91 46.57 -15.41
N ARG A 545 -27.20 47.18 -16.58
CA ARG A 545 -27.95 48.44 -16.67
C ARG A 545 -29.40 48.28 -16.17
N VAL A 546 -30.09 47.23 -16.60
CA VAL A 546 -31.47 46.93 -16.16
C VAL A 546 -31.51 46.64 -14.66
N PHE A 547 -30.61 45.78 -14.17
CA PHE A 547 -30.51 45.46 -12.74
C PHE A 547 -30.23 46.72 -11.90
N SER A 548 -29.33 47.57 -12.38
CA SER A 548 -28.98 48.84 -11.73
C SER A 548 -30.11 49.89 -11.76
N GLY A 549 -31.02 49.82 -12.73
CA GLY A 549 -32.21 50.70 -12.81
C GLY A 549 -33.37 50.28 -11.91
N SER A 550 -33.32 49.08 -11.33
CA SER A 550 -34.37 48.58 -10.42
C SER A 550 -34.34 49.30 -9.05
N ARG A 551 -35.48 49.41 -8.35
CA ARG A 551 -35.63 50.13 -7.07
C ARG A 551 -34.81 49.56 -5.89
N LYS A 552 -34.03 48.50 -6.08
CA LYS A 552 -33.18 47.89 -5.03
C LYS A 552 -31.85 48.65 -4.94
N ALA A 553 -31.80 49.64 -4.05
CA ALA A 553 -30.72 50.64 -3.99
C ALA A 553 -29.32 50.10 -3.59
N ALA A 554 -29.17 48.86 -3.13
CA ALA A 554 -27.87 48.30 -2.78
C ALA A 554 -27.85 46.76 -2.80
N LEU A 555 -26.82 46.17 -3.43
CA LEU A 555 -26.61 44.72 -3.52
C LEU A 555 -25.79 44.25 -2.30
N HIS A 556 -26.32 43.30 -1.53
CA HIS A 556 -25.62 42.76 -0.35
C HIS A 556 -24.75 41.57 -0.69
N ALA A 557 -25.15 40.76 -1.66
CA ALA A 557 -24.35 39.64 -2.12
C ALA A 557 -24.57 39.25 -3.57
N LEU A 558 -23.53 38.68 -4.18
CA LEU A 558 -23.49 38.22 -5.57
C LEU A 558 -23.01 36.77 -5.62
N VAL A 559 -23.75 35.88 -6.27
CA VAL A 559 -23.40 34.47 -6.48
C VAL A 559 -23.13 34.22 -7.96
N LEU A 560 -21.86 34.06 -8.31
CA LEU A 560 -21.34 33.79 -9.65
C LEU A 560 -21.26 32.29 -9.87
N ASN A 561 -22.39 31.69 -10.26
CA ASN A 561 -22.59 30.26 -10.39
C ASN A 561 -22.68 29.77 -11.84
N ALA A 562 -23.25 30.57 -12.74
CA ALA A 562 -23.47 30.16 -14.12
C ALA A 562 -22.16 29.77 -14.83
N ASP A 563 -22.19 28.65 -15.56
CA ASP A 563 -21.07 28.11 -16.32
C ASP A 563 -21.51 27.48 -17.65
N TYR A 564 -20.53 27.20 -18.52
CA TYR A 564 -20.74 26.48 -19.77
C TYR A 564 -19.73 25.34 -19.88
N PRO A 565 -20.08 24.11 -19.47
CA PRO A 565 -19.16 22.98 -19.51
C PRO A 565 -18.97 22.43 -20.93
N PHE A 566 -17.73 22.07 -21.25
CA PHE A 566 -17.34 21.33 -22.46
C PHE A 566 -17.87 21.95 -23.77
N GLY A 567 -17.47 23.19 -24.05
CA GLY A 567 -17.75 23.83 -25.34
C GLY A 567 -17.22 23.01 -26.51
N ASP A 568 -18.07 22.51 -27.39
CA ASP A 568 -17.71 21.71 -28.58
C ASP A 568 -17.00 22.57 -29.66
N GLY A 569 -15.95 23.32 -29.28
CA GLY A 569 -15.21 24.24 -30.14
C GLY A 569 -15.95 25.55 -30.46
N ALA A 570 -17.11 25.79 -29.83
CA ALA A 570 -17.86 27.03 -30.00
C ALA A 570 -17.13 28.22 -29.37
N THR A 571 -17.42 29.42 -29.88
CA THR A 571 -16.88 30.68 -29.36
C THR A 571 -17.96 31.62 -28.88
N THR A 572 -17.64 32.48 -27.92
CA THR A 572 -18.45 33.64 -27.54
C THR A 572 -18.60 34.59 -28.73
N LYS A 573 -19.53 35.54 -28.64
CA LYS A 573 -19.71 36.59 -29.65
C LYS A 573 -18.45 37.44 -29.84
N GLN A 574 -17.64 37.55 -28.80
CA GLN A 574 -16.36 38.26 -28.81
C GLN A 574 -15.20 37.40 -29.39
N GLY A 575 -15.45 36.14 -29.77
CA GLY A 575 -14.47 35.26 -30.43
C GLY A 575 -13.59 34.46 -29.48
N LEU A 576 -13.98 34.34 -28.21
CA LEU A 576 -13.26 33.56 -27.19
C LEU A 576 -13.82 32.14 -27.12
N GLU A 577 -13.03 31.15 -26.73
CA GLU A 577 -13.58 29.80 -26.47
C GLU A 577 -14.71 29.88 -25.42
N ILE A 578 -15.82 29.20 -25.69
CA ILE A 578 -17.09 29.40 -24.99
C ILE A 578 -17.03 28.99 -23.51
N SER A 579 -16.31 27.92 -23.15
CA SER A 579 -16.16 27.51 -21.75
C SER A 579 -15.38 28.53 -20.94
N PHE A 580 -14.25 29.04 -21.44
CA PHE A 580 -13.50 30.11 -20.77
C PHE A 580 -14.25 31.44 -20.75
N GLY A 581 -14.81 31.83 -21.89
CA GLY A 581 -15.55 33.07 -22.06
C GLY A 581 -16.79 33.16 -21.16
N ALA A 582 -17.62 32.12 -21.13
CA ALA A 582 -18.85 32.12 -20.32
C ALA A 582 -18.58 31.83 -18.84
N THR A 583 -17.68 30.89 -18.51
CA THR A 583 -17.47 30.44 -17.12
C THR A 583 -16.60 31.40 -16.31
N HIS A 584 -15.59 32.03 -16.94
CA HIS A 584 -14.69 32.94 -16.26
C HIS A 584 -14.92 34.40 -16.66
N LEU A 585 -14.71 34.75 -17.93
CA LEU A 585 -14.69 36.15 -18.35
C LEU A 585 -16.05 36.84 -18.14
N GLY A 586 -17.15 36.19 -18.51
CA GLY A 586 -18.49 36.71 -18.31
C GLY A 586 -18.81 36.96 -16.84
N ASN A 587 -18.44 36.04 -15.95
CA ASN A 587 -18.60 36.20 -14.50
C ASN A 587 -17.74 37.33 -13.93
N ALA A 588 -16.48 37.44 -14.35
CA ALA A 588 -15.57 38.52 -13.95
C ALA A 588 -16.07 39.90 -14.44
N TYR A 589 -16.59 39.96 -15.68
CA TYR A 589 -17.15 41.19 -16.24
C TYR A 589 -18.47 41.60 -15.54
N LEU A 590 -19.34 40.64 -15.24
CA LEU A 590 -20.55 40.88 -14.46
C LEU A 590 -20.24 41.43 -13.07
N TYR A 591 -19.26 40.83 -12.37
CA TYR A 591 -18.78 41.36 -11.08
C TYR A 591 -18.35 42.82 -11.21
N ARG A 592 -17.54 43.18 -12.21
CA ARG A 592 -17.09 44.57 -12.41
C ARG A 592 -18.21 45.57 -12.66
N GLN A 593 -19.23 45.19 -13.41
CA GLN A 593 -20.36 46.08 -13.68
C GLN A 593 -21.23 46.30 -12.44
N LEU A 594 -21.27 45.33 -11.51
CA LEU A 594 -22.09 45.36 -10.31
C LEU A 594 -21.31 45.73 -9.04
N GLU A 595 -19.98 45.74 -9.08
CA GLU A 595 -19.10 46.11 -7.97
C GLU A 595 -19.47 47.47 -7.35
N PRO A 596 -19.77 48.54 -8.12
CA PRO A 596 -20.16 49.83 -7.54
C PRO A 596 -21.47 49.78 -6.73
N ARG A 597 -22.32 48.77 -6.97
CA ARG A 597 -23.60 48.55 -6.29
C ARG A 597 -23.49 47.60 -5.09
N LEU A 598 -22.39 46.85 -4.96
CA LEU A 598 -22.13 46.04 -3.78
C LEU A 598 -21.90 46.95 -2.56
N ARG A 599 -22.58 46.66 -1.45
CA ARG A 599 -22.36 47.37 -0.18
C ARG A 599 -20.93 47.21 0.33
N ASP A 600 -20.51 48.12 1.19
CA ASP A 600 -19.31 47.91 2.01
C ASP A 600 -19.51 46.64 2.85
N ARG A 601 -18.53 45.72 2.83
CA ARG A 601 -18.66 44.34 3.32
C ARG A 601 -19.65 43.43 2.58
N GLY A 602 -20.02 43.77 1.35
CA GLY A 602 -20.81 42.92 0.47
C GLY A 602 -20.12 41.57 0.20
N ARG A 603 -20.90 40.51 0.02
CA ARG A 603 -20.41 39.13 -0.13
C ARG A 603 -20.41 38.69 -1.59
N VAL A 604 -19.33 38.10 -2.06
CA VAL A 604 -19.25 37.53 -3.41
C VAL A 604 -18.89 36.06 -3.32
N VAL A 605 -19.73 35.19 -3.88
CA VAL A 605 -19.51 33.75 -3.91
C VAL A 605 -19.18 33.36 -5.35
N VAL A 606 -17.95 32.89 -5.58
CA VAL A 606 -17.48 32.44 -6.89
C VAL A 606 -17.48 30.92 -6.94
N VAL A 607 -18.23 30.34 -7.88
CA VAL A 607 -18.36 28.88 -7.99
C VAL A 607 -17.32 28.30 -8.95
N GLY A 608 -16.34 27.61 -8.37
CA GLY A 608 -15.38 26.75 -9.06
C GLY A 608 -15.90 25.33 -9.25
N SER A 609 -14.98 24.38 -9.45
CA SER A 609 -15.28 22.94 -9.58
C SER A 609 -14.04 22.15 -9.22
N ALA A 610 -14.14 20.96 -8.61
CA ALA A 610 -13.00 20.05 -8.40
C ALA A 610 -12.22 19.75 -9.69
N ALA A 611 -12.84 19.94 -10.86
CA ALA A 611 -12.19 19.84 -12.16
C ALA A 611 -11.00 20.82 -12.34
N HIS A 612 -10.93 21.93 -11.58
CA HIS A 612 -9.79 22.86 -11.61
C HIS A 612 -8.46 22.17 -11.32
N ALA A 613 -8.46 21.11 -10.51
CA ALA A 613 -7.26 20.36 -10.15
C ALA A 613 -6.68 19.56 -11.33
N LEU A 614 -7.46 19.37 -12.39
CA LEU A 614 -7.08 18.66 -13.62
C LEU A 614 -6.51 19.60 -14.69
N ALA A 615 -6.39 20.91 -14.42
CA ALA A 615 -5.70 21.87 -15.29
C ALA A 615 -4.18 21.69 -15.15
N ILE A 616 -3.64 20.67 -15.82
CA ILE A 616 -2.26 20.18 -15.66
C ILE A 616 -1.21 21.22 -16.12
N ASP A 617 -1.55 22.06 -17.12
CA ASP A 617 -0.74 23.16 -17.64
C ASP A 617 -1.58 24.45 -17.74
N PHE A 618 -1.48 25.35 -16.75
CA PHE A 618 -2.10 26.69 -16.79
C PHE A 618 -1.23 27.62 -17.63
N ASP A 619 -1.42 27.56 -18.93
CA ASP A 619 -0.73 28.38 -19.91
C ASP A 619 -1.62 29.58 -20.30
N LEU A 620 -1.20 30.78 -19.91
CA LEU A 620 -1.90 32.03 -20.23
C LEU A 620 -1.81 32.40 -21.72
N SER A 621 -0.88 31.79 -22.47
CA SER A 621 -0.77 31.94 -23.92
C SER A 621 -1.70 30.99 -24.69
N ASP A 622 -2.13 29.88 -24.08
CA ASP A 622 -3.10 28.92 -24.66
C ASP A 622 -4.34 28.70 -23.78
N LEU A 623 -5.07 29.79 -23.49
CA LEU A 623 -6.35 29.74 -22.76
C LEU A 623 -7.44 28.90 -23.45
N TYR A 624 -7.25 28.57 -24.73
CA TYR A 624 -8.22 27.86 -25.57
C TYR A 624 -7.88 26.39 -25.81
N GLY A 625 -6.73 25.92 -25.31
CA GLY A 625 -6.27 24.54 -25.49
C GLY A 625 -5.97 24.16 -26.95
N LYS A 626 -5.71 25.14 -27.83
CA LYS A 626 -5.53 24.94 -29.28
C LYS A 626 -4.26 24.16 -29.60
N ALA A 627 -3.24 24.19 -28.74
CA ALA A 627 -2.00 23.46 -28.92
C ALA A 627 -2.18 21.92 -28.85
N HIS A 628 -3.34 21.44 -28.37
CA HIS A 628 -3.60 20.01 -28.10
C HIS A 628 -4.62 19.35 -29.03
N GLY A 629 -5.02 20.00 -30.13
CA GLY A 629 -5.93 19.45 -31.13
C GLY A 629 -7.41 19.54 -30.74
N GLY A 630 -8.26 19.92 -31.72
CA GLY A 630 -9.71 20.05 -31.50
C GLY A 630 -10.39 18.74 -31.09
N GLY A 631 -11.46 18.84 -30.28
CA GLY A 631 -12.27 17.71 -29.78
C GLY A 631 -12.46 17.73 -28.26
N PHE A 632 -13.03 16.66 -27.69
CA PHE A 632 -13.38 16.54 -26.26
C PHE A 632 -12.21 16.89 -25.31
N TYR A 633 -10.98 16.55 -25.68
CA TYR A 633 -9.79 16.85 -24.86
C TYR A 633 -9.48 18.34 -24.77
N GLY A 634 -9.62 19.08 -25.88
CA GLY A 634 -9.50 20.54 -25.90
C GLY A 634 -10.61 21.22 -25.08
N SER A 635 -11.87 20.80 -25.28
CA SER A 635 -13.03 21.30 -24.53
C SER A 635 -12.95 21.02 -23.02
N PHE A 636 -12.44 19.85 -22.65
CA PHE A 636 -12.19 19.48 -21.26
C PHE A 636 -11.11 20.36 -20.64
N LYS A 637 -9.97 20.56 -21.33
CA LYS A 637 -8.89 21.44 -20.86
C LYS A 637 -9.40 22.87 -20.67
N ALA A 638 -10.09 23.44 -21.66
CA ALA A 638 -10.64 24.79 -21.59
C ALA A 638 -11.59 24.98 -20.39
N TYR A 639 -12.46 24.01 -20.11
CA TYR A 639 -13.33 24.04 -18.93
C TYR A 639 -12.54 23.96 -17.60
N THR A 640 -11.55 23.08 -17.49
CA THR A 640 -10.71 22.97 -16.28
C THR A 640 -9.90 24.25 -16.02
N THR A 641 -9.35 24.86 -17.07
CA THR A 641 -8.66 26.15 -17.03
C THR A 641 -9.59 27.28 -16.60
N ALA A 642 -10.82 27.33 -17.13
CA ALA A 642 -11.81 28.33 -16.75
C ALA A 642 -12.23 28.23 -15.27
N LYS A 643 -12.37 27.00 -14.74
CA LYS A 643 -12.69 26.77 -13.32
C LYS A 643 -11.52 27.12 -12.39
N LEU A 644 -10.29 26.89 -12.82
CA LEU A 644 -9.10 27.35 -12.11
C LEU A 644 -8.99 28.89 -12.12
N ALA A 645 -9.28 29.52 -13.26
CA ALA A 645 -9.31 30.97 -13.40
C ALA A 645 -10.32 31.64 -12.44
N ASN A 646 -11.48 31.03 -12.19
CA ASN A 646 -12.45 31.49 -11.19
C ASN A 646 -11.89 31.49 -9.75
N LEU A 647 -11.06 30.52 -9.40
CA LEU A 647 -10.40 30.47 -8.08
C LEU A 647 -9.33 31.56 -7.96
N TYR A 648 -8.52 31.76 -9.00
CA TYR A 648 -7.55 32.85 -9.05
C TYR A 648 -8.21 34.22 -8.97
N PHE A 649 -9.34 34.41 -9.65
CA PHE A 649 -10.13 35.64 -9.55
C PHE A 649 -10.64 35.90 -8.13
N ALA A 650 -11.22 34.90 -7.48
CA ALA A 650 -11.71 35.04 -6.11
C ALA A 650 -10.59 35.41 -5.12
N TRP A 651 -9.40 34.80 -5.31
CA TRP A 651 -8.23 35.03 -4.47
C TRP A 651 -7.58 36.41 -4.71
N ALA A 652 -7.46 36.84 -5.97
CA ALA A 652 -6.95 38.18 -6.31
C ALA A 652 -7.87 39.29 -5.78
N ALA A 653 -9.19 39.12 -5.93
CA ALA A 653 -10.19 40.05 -5.43
C ALA A 653 -10.18 40.17 -3.88
N THR A 654 -9.67 39.17 -3.16
CA THR A 654 -9.53 39.22 -1.68
C THR A 654 -8.19 39.79 -1.22
N THR A 655 -7.10 39.53 -1.94
CA THR A 655 -5.73 39.84 -1.49
C THR A 655 -5.19 41.18 -1.97
N SER A 656 -5.71 41.73 -3.09
CA SER A 656 -5.29 43.03 -3.62
C SER A 656 -6.47 43.86 -4.14
N PRO A 657 -7.36 44.37 -3.24
CA PRO A 657 -8.57 45.09 -3.65
C PRO A 657 -8.30 46.38 -4.45
N SER A 658 -7.17 47.05 -4.16
CA SER A 658 -6.74 48.27 -4.86
C SER A 658 -6.27 48.02 -6.29
N ALA A 659 -5.86 46.78 -6.62
CA ALA A 659 -5.51 46.39 -7.99
C ALA A 659 -6.75 46.12 -8.85
N TRP A 660 -7.93 45.91 -8.25
CA TRP A 660 -9.16 45.48 -8.92
C TRP A 660 -10.20 46.57 -9.15
N SER A 661 -10.09 47.73 -8.47
CA SER A 661 -11.05 48.82 -8.64
C SER A 661 -10.87 49.53 -9.99
N SER A 662 -11.97 49.78 -10.69
CA SER A 662 -11.95 50.36 -12.05
C SER A 662 -11.65 51.86 -12.11
N SER A 663 -11.21 52.50 -11.03
CA SER A 663 -10.94 53.95 -11.04
C SER A 663 -9.52 54.23 -11.51
N SER A 664 -9.37 54.44 -12.82
CA SER A 664 -8.18 55.02 -13.45
C SER A 664 -8.00 56.52 -13.11
N SER A 665 -8.07 56.88 -11.82
CA SER A 665 -7.72 58.21 -11.34
C SER A 665 -6.67 58.08 -10.24
N LYS A 666 -5.41 58.30 -10.61
CA LYS A 666 -4.39 58.80 -9.68
C LYS A 666 -4.85 60.18 -9.19
N LYS A 667 -5.71 60.23 -8.17
CA LYS A 667 -5.88 61.41 -7.32
C LYS A 667 -5.70 60.98 -5.87
N LYS A 668 -4.59 61.45 -5.29
CA LYS A 668 -4.44 61.58 -3.83
C LYS A 668 -5.52 62.58 -3.36
N SER A 669 -6.63 62.09 -2.81
CA SER A 669 -7.48 62.86 -1.89
C SER A 669 -8.60 61.99 -1.33
N ASP A 670 -8.73 62.08 -0.01
CA ASP A 670 -9.83 61.67 0.88
C ASP A 670 -9.91 60.19 1.28
N GLY A 671 -9.66 59.96 2.57
CA GLY A 671 -9.45 58.66 3.21
C GLY A 671 -10.73 57.87 3.43
N ASN A 672 -11.33 57.36 2.35
CA ASN A 672 -12.37 56.34 2.44
C ASN A 672 -12.25 55.34 1.28
N GLN A 673 -11.22 54.49 1.31
CA GLN A 673 -11.05 53.38 0.37
C GLN A 673 -11.88 52.16 0.83
N LYS A 674 -12.90 51.78 0.04
CA LYS A 674 -13.77 50.60 0.23
C LYS A 674 -12.99 49.28 0.08
N SER A 675 -12.33 48.80 1.13
CA SER A 675 -11.49 47.58 1.13
C SER A 675 -12.09 46.39 1.89
N SER A 676 -13.42 46.33 2.02
CA SER A 676 -14.10 45.49 3.01
C SER A 676 -14.92 44.31 2.46
N GLN A 677 -15.01 44.10 1.13
CA GLN A 677 -15.80 43.00 0.54
C GLN A 677 -15.26 41.60 0.91
N VAL A 678 -16.17 40.63 1.05
CA VAL A 678 -15.85 39.24 1.40
C VAL A 678 -16.09 38.35 0.20
N VAL A 679 -15.00 38.01 -0.51
CA VAL A 679 -15.03 37.09 -1.65
C VAL A 679 -14.69 35.68 -1.16
N VAL A 680 -15.51 34.71 -1.54
CA VAL A 680 -15.39 33.30 -1.15
C VAL A 680 -15.46 32.44 -2.40
N ALA A 681 -14.48 31.56 -2.58
CA ALA A 681 -14.49 30.57 -3.65
C ALA A 681 -15.04 29.23 -3.15
N VAL A 682 -15.83 28.55 -3.98
CA VAL A 682 -16.38 27.22 -3.67
C VAL A 682 -15.93 26.22 -4.72
N ALA A 683 -15.28 25.13 -4.30
CA ALA A 683 -14.97 24.01 -5.17
C ALA A 683 -16.06 22.94 -5.02
N SER A 684 -16.97 22.86 -6.00
CA SER A 684 -18.05 21.86 -6.01
C SER A 684 -17.61 20.53 -6.64
N GLY A 685 -18.16 19.42 -6.14
CA GLY A 685 -18.01 18.09 -6.73
C GLY A 685 -19.10 17.78 -7.77
N PHE A 686 -18.99 16.66 -8.50
CA PHE A 686 -20.01 16.24 -9.49
C PHE A 686 -21.39 16.00 -8.82
N VAL A 687 -22.40 16.74 -9.27
CA VAL A 687 -23.80 16.63 -8.83
C VAL A 687 -24.62 15.94 -9.92
N ARG A 688 -25.52 15.03 -9.53
CA ARG A 688 -26.31 14.23 -10.48
C ARG A 688 -27.36 15.14 -11.16
N ALA A 689 -27.09 15.58 -12.39
CA ALA A 689 -28.09 16.27 -13.20
C ALA A 689 -29.14 15.25 -13.69
N SER A 690 -30.42 15.58 -13.60
CA SER A 690 -31.47 14.68 -14.09
C SER A 690 -31.54 14.72 -15.61
N SER A 691 -31.15 13.60 -16.24
CA SER A 691 -31.58 13.12 -17.56
C SER A 691 -31.87 14.20 -18.62
N SER A 692 -30.85 14.59 -19.39
CA SER A 692 -31.06 15.06 -20.76
C SER A 692 -30.55 13.99 -21.74
N SER A 693 -31.21 13.83 -22.87
CA SER A 693 -30.98 12.75 -23.84
C SER A 693 -29.63 12.82 -24.58
N SER A 694 -28.81 13.84 -24.33
CA SER A 694 -27.54 14.11 -25.03
C SER A 694 -26.26 13.68 -24.28
N ASP A 695 -26.35 13.01 -23.13
CA ASP A 695 -25.16 12.60 -22.37
C ASP A 695 -24.30 11.57 -23.14
N THR A 696 -23.05 11.94 -23.42
CA THR A 696 -22.04 11.04 -24.01
C THR A 696 -21.70 9.88 -23.07
N LEU A 697 -21.27 8.74 -23.64
CA LEU A 697 -20.98 7.49 -22.91
C LEU A 697 -20.11 7.65 -21.64
N PRO A 698 -19.09 8.54 -21.59
CA PRO A 698 -18.29 8.77 -20.38
C PRO A 698 -19.08 9.38 -19.22
N LEU A 699 -20.02 10.30 -19.49
CA LEU A 699 -20.83 10.96 -18.47
C LEU A 699 -21.86 10.01 -17.84
N ARG A 700 -22.40 9.08 -18.64
CA ARG A 700 -23.30 8.01 -18.14
C ARG A 700 -22.59 7.04 -17.19
N LEU A 701 -21.30 6.77 -17.40
CA LEU A 701 -20.49 5.93 -16.52
C LEU A 701 -20.15 6.60 -15.18
N LEU A 702 -20.11 7.94 -15.15
CA LEU A 702 -19.84 8.74 -13.94
C LEU A 702 -21.10 9.03 -13.11
N GLY A 703 -22.29 8.91 -13.71
CA GLY A 703 -23.59 9.17 -13.07
C GLY A 703 -23.86 8.46 -11.73
N PRO A 704 -23.38 7.22 -11.46
CA PRO A 704 -23.50 6.56 -10.16
C PRO A 704 -22.65 7.18 -9.04
N PHE A 705 -21.61 7.94 -9.37
CA PHE A 705 -20.68 8.58 -8.42
C PHE A 705 -21.08 10.02 -8.06
N ALA A 706 -22.11 10.56 -8.72
CA ALA A 706 -22.54 11.94 -8.54
C ALA A 706 -23.45 12.09 -7.31
N ARG A 707 -23.19 13.11 -6.47
CA ARG A 707 -23.97 13.34 -5.24
C ARG A 707 -25.38 13.85 -5.55
N GLY A 708 -26.31 13.58 -4.64
CA GLY A 708 -27.64 14.21 -4.68
C GLY A 708 -27.56 15.73 -4.57
N VAL A 709 -28.48 16.44 -5.22
CA VAL A 709 -28.53 17.91 -5.35
C VAL A 709 -28.37 18.63 -4.00
N ALA A 710 -29.07 18.18 -2.96
CA ALA A 710 -29.00 18.76 -1.62
C ALA A 710 -27.64 18.53 -0.90
N ALA A 711 -26.95 17.42 -1.17
CA ALA A 711 -25.63 17.15 -0.61
C ALA A 711 -24.53 17.94 -1.33
N GLY A 712 -24.68 18.14 -2.64
CA GLY A 712 -23.79 18.96 -3.46
C GLY A 712 -23.86 20.46 -3.16
N ALA A 713 -25.02 20.97 -2.73
CA ALA A 713 -25.24 22.38 -2.43
C ALA A 713 -24.66 22.86 -1.09
N ARG A 714 -24.26 21.95 -0.18
CA ARG A 714 -23.81 22.29 1.19
C ARG A 714 -22.65 23.30 1.26
N PRO A 715 -21.59 23.18 0.45
CA PRO A 715 -20.49 24.15 0.45
C PRO A 715 -20.92 25.54 -0.01
N LEU A 716 -21.86 25.61 -0.95
CA LEU A 716 -22.43 26.87 -1.45
C LEU A 716 -23.27 27.56 -0.36
N VAL A 717 -24.12 26.80 0.33
CA VAL A 717 -24.92 27.31 1.47
C VAL A 717 -24.01 27.84 2.57
N ARG A 718 -22.90 27.15 2.83
CA ARG A 718 -21.92 27.53 3.85
C ARG A 718 -21.13 28.78 3.45
N ALA A 719 -20.66 28.86 2.20
CA ALA A 719 -20.02 30.06 1.65
C ALA A 719 -20.92 31.29 1.72
N ALA A 720 -22.23 31.09 1.54
CA ALA A 720 -23.22 32.16 1.62
C ALA A 720 -23.56 32.57 3.07
N LEU A 721 -23.74 31.60 3.98
CA LEU A 721 -24.36 31.85 5.29
C LEU A 721 -23.42 31.86 6.50
N ASP A 722 -22.19 31.32 6.40
CA ASP A 722 -21.22 31.35 7.50
C ASP A 722 -20.69 32.77 7.74
N ASP A 723 -20.24 33.03 8.97
CA ASP A 723 -19.67 34.32 9.37
C ASP A 723 -18.55 34.77 8.42
N ALA A 724 -18.59 36.04 8.02
CA ALA A 724 -17.80 36.59 6.93
C ALA A 724 -16.29 36.55 7.23
N GLU A 725 -15.89 36.73 8.50
CA GLU A 725 -14.50 36.60 8.93
C GLU A 725 -14.00 35.15 8.86
N ASN A 726 -14.90 34.18 9.07
CA ASN A 726 -14.55 32.76 9.04
C ASN A 726 -14.36 32.21 7.64
N VAL A 727 -14.84 32.88 6.60
CA VAL A 727 -14.77 32.41 5.19
C VAL A 727 -13.98 33.34 4.27
N ARG A 728 -13.57 34.53 4.71
CA ARG A 728 -12.83 35.50 3.89
C ARG A 728 -11.53 34.90 3.33
N GLY A 729 -11.37 34.96 2.01
CA GLY A 729 -10.17 34.46 1.32
C GLY A 729 -9.98 32.94 1.36
N LYS A 730 -11.00 32.20 1.80
CA LYS A 730 -10.97 30.73 1.87
C LYS A 730 -11.64 30.09 0.66
N VAL A 731 -11.15 28.92 0.28
CA VAL A 731 -11.81 28.01 -0.68
C VAL A 731 -12.56 26.96 0.14
N ILE A 732 -13.87 26.82 -0.07
CA ILE A 732 -14.70 25.81 0.61
C ILE A 732 -14.89 24.61 -0.32
N ASP A 733 -14.33 23.45 0.06
CA ASP A 733 -14.36 22.20 -0.71
C ASP A 733 -15.51 21.26 -0.30
N ALA A 734 -16.24 20.74 -1.30
CA ALA A 734 -17.32 19.77 -1.17
C ALA A 734 -16.91 18.38 -0.63
N MET A 735 -15.63 18.02 -0.62
CA MET A 735 -15.17 16.67 -0.24
C MET A 735 -15.06 16.43 1.28
N SER A 736 -15.40 17.41 2.14
CA SER A 736 -15.20 17.35 3.59
C SER A 736 -16.47 17.03 4.40
N VAL A 737 -16.42 16.08 5.33
CA VAL A 737 -17.43 15.79 6.39
C VAL A 737 -16.67 15.42 7.68
N PRO A 738 -17.12 15.65 8.94
CA PRO A 738 -18.16 16.52 9.52
C PRO A 738 -17.60 17.79 10.19
N ARG A 739 -18.46 18.54 10.92
CA ARG A 739 -18.40 19.97 11.32
C ARG A 739 -17.14 20.53 12.01
N ASP A 740 -16.17 19.74 12.45
CA ASP A 740 -15.21 20.22 13.48
C ASP A 740 -13.72 20.19 13.08
N LEU A 741 -13.39 19.87 11.82
CA LEU A 741 -12.02 19.88 11.30
C LEU A 741 -11.88 20.88 10.15
N PHE A 742 -11.79 22.16 10.51
CA PHE A 742 -11.27 23.18 9.60
C PHE A 742 -9.74 23.14 9.67
N PHE A 743 -9.08 22.77 8.57
CA PHE A 743 -7.65 23.04 8.45
C PHE A 743 -7.45 24.53 8.17
N GLU A 744 -6.88 25.25 9.13
CA GLU A 744 -6.22 26.54 8.91
C GLU A 744 -4.93 26.33 8.11
N ARG A 745 -5.05 26.12 6.81
CA ARG A 745 -3.98 26.43 5.85
C ARG A 745 -4.64 26.98 4.59
N GLY A 746 -4.56 28.30 4.42
CA GLY A 746 -5.03 28.96 3.20
C GLY A 746 -4.43 28.30 1.96
N VAL A 747 -5.25 28.09 0.93
CA VAL A 747 -4.84 27.89 -0.47
C VAL A 747 -3.65 26.91 -0.66
N CYS A 748 -3.54 25.84 0.14
CA CYS A 748 -2.35 24.96 0.14
C CYS A 748 -2.58 23.55 -0.44
N MET A 749 -3.65 23.35 -1.21
CA MET A 749 -3.84 22.16 -2.06
C MET A 749 -3.88 22.47 -3.56
N LEU A 750 -3.71 23.72 -3.94
CA LEU A 750 -3.49 24.13 -5.31
C LEU A 750 -1.97 24.09 -5.56
N ARG A 751 -1.49 24.14 -6.82
CA ARG A 751 -0.15 24.75 -7.10
C ARG A 751 0.01 25.93 -6.15
N ARG A 752 1.20 26.27 -5.65
CA ARG A 752 1.40 27.60 -5.01
C ARG A 752 0.66 28.60 -5.91
N CYS A 753 -0.49 29.11 -5.46
CA CYS A 753 -1.18 30.14 -6.22
C CYS A 753 -0.22 31.30 -6.10
N ASP A 754 0.62 31.48 -7.10
CA ASP A 754 1.55 32.57 -7.09
C ASP A 754 0.72 33.84 -7.22
N VAL A 755 1.00 34.81 -6.36
CA VAL A 755 0.39 36.15 -6.47
C VAL A 755 0.62 36.67 -7.89
N ASP A 756 1.77 36.33 -8.47
CA ASP A 756 2.14 36.74 -9.82
C ASP A 756 1.25 36.12 -10.90
N ASP A 757 0.87 34.84 -10.81
CA ASP A 757 -0.02 34.19 -11.78
C ASP A 757 -1.45 34.74 -11.71
N ALA A 758 -1.94 35.02 -10.50
CA ALA A 758 -3.25 35.63 -10.30
C ALA A 758 -3.30 37.06 -10.84
N LEU A 759 -2.24 37.85 -10.62
CA LEU A 759 -2.09 39.19 -11.17
C LEU A 759 -1.88 39.18 -12.70
N ARG A 760 -1.19 38.17 -13.24
CA ARG A 760 -1.02 37.97 -14.70
C ARG A 760 -2.36 37.64 -15.36
N LEU A 761 -3.12 36.69 -14.82
CA LEU A 761 -4.47 36.37 -15.29
C LEU A 761 -5.37 37.61 -15.24
N GLN A 762 -5.28 38.40 -14.16
CA GLN A 762 -6.01 39.65 -14.06
C GLN A 762 -5.66 40.60 -15.20
N ARG A 763 -4.37 40.84 -15.48
CA ARG A 763 -3.95 41.72 -16.58
C ARG A 763 -4.51 41.27 -17.93
N VAL A 764 -4.57 39.94 -18.16
CA VAL A 764 -5.16 39.36 -19.38
C VAL A 764 -6.66 39.59 -19.42
N THR A 765 -7.39 39.29 -18.34
CA THR A 765 -8.84 39.54 -18.22
C THR A 765 -9.19 41.02 -18.42
N ASP A 766 -8.38 41.93 -17.89
CA ASP A 766 -8.56 43.39 -17.98
C ASP A 766 -8.36 43.90 -19.40
N ARG A 767 -7.32 43.39 -20.06
CA ARG A 767 -7.06 43.65 -21.47
C ARG A 767 -8.22 43.19 -22.34
N LEU A 768 -8.68 41.95 -22.17
CA LEU A 768 -9.80 41.38 -22.95
C LEU A 768 -11.11 42.19 -22.77
N ILE A 769 -11.41 42.62 -21.54
CA ILE A 769 -12.56 43.50 -21.27
C ILE A 769 -12.35 44.89 -21.91
N SER A 770 -11.13 45.42 -21.88
CA SER A 770 -10.79 46.71 -22.47
C SER A 770 -10.89 46.70 -24.00
N ASP A 771 -10.41 45.64 -24.65
CA ASP A 771 -10.46 45.44 -26.09
C ASP A 771 -11.91 45.31 -26.56
N PHE A 772 -12.75 44.58 -25.82
CA PHE A 772 -14.19 44.54 -26.04
C PHE A 772 -14.82 45.94 -25.99
N ARG A 773 -14.51 46.75 -24.97
CA ARG A 773 -15.03 48.13 -24.85
C ARG A 773 -14.58 49.05 -25.98
N ARG A 774 -13.47 48.73 -26.65
CA ARG A 774 -12.94 49.46 -27.82
C ARG A 774 -13.47 48.93 -29.15
N GLY A 775 -14.34 47.92 -29.14
CA GLY A 775 -14.90 47.30 -30.35
C GLY A 775 -13.89 46.45 -31.12
N LEU A 776 -12.78 46.03 -30.49
CA LEU A 776 -11.78 45.16 -31.10
C LEU A 776 -12.22 43.71 -30.97
N THR A 777 -12.05 42.91 -32.04
CA THR A 777 -12.19 41.46 -31.96
C THR A 777 -11.07 40.90 -31.09
N THR A 778 -11.42 40.28 -29.96
CA THR A 778 -10.44 39.77 -29.01
C THR A 778 -9.74 38.54 -29.58
N THR A 779 -8.51 38.69 -30.07
CA THR A 779 -7.62 37.59 -30.46
C THR A 779 -6.71 37.18 -29.30
N GLN A 780 -6.17 35.96 -29.30
CA GLN A 780 -5.24 35.48 -28.25
C GLN A 780 -4.12 36.50 -27.94
N PRO A 781 -3.65 36.57 -26.69
CA PRO A 781 -2.36 37.20 -26.39
C PRO A 781 -1.27 36.54 -27.24
N LYS A 782 -0.46 37.31 -27.98
CA LYS A 782 0.70 36.76 -28.70
C LYS A 782 1.82 36.48 -27.70
N SER A 783 2.64 35.46 -27.94
CA SER A 783 3.71 35.01 -27.03
C SER A 783 4.71 36.11 -26.63
N GLY A 784 4.83 37.19 -27.40
CA GLY A 784 5.70 38.33 -27.09
C GLY A 784 5.12 39.39 -26.14
N ASP A 785 3.85 39.25 -25.71
CA ASP A 785 3.20 40.21 -24.80
C ASP A 785 3.29 39.83 -23.31
N VAL A 786 3.95 38.72 -23.01
CA VAL A 786 4.17 38.19 -21.66
C VAL A 786 5.68 37.97 -21.52
N ASP A 787 6.33 38.68 -20.60
CA ASP A 787 7.76 38.47 -20.32
C ASP A 787 7.97 37.01 -19.89
N ASP A 788 8.55 36.23 -20.78
CA ASP A 788 8.64 34.78 -20.70
C ASP A 788 9.98 34.39 -20.04
N GLU A 789 10.06 34.59 -18.72
CA GLU A 789 11.03 33.89 -17.88
C GLU A 789 10.30 33.24 -16.70
N ASP A 790 10.49 31.92 -16.59
CA ASP A 790 10.00 30.99 -15.56
C ASP A 790 8.49 30.71 -15.49
N SER A 791 8.05 29.70 -16.26
CA SER A 791 6.85 28.92 -15.94
C SER A 791 7.11 27.40 -16.04
N THR A 792 8.07 26.88 -15.28
CA THR A 792 8.21 25.42 -15.06
C THR A 792 7.04 24.89 -14.22
N GLY A 793 6.00 24.40 -14.91
CA GLY A 793 4.84 23.75 -14.30
C GLY A 793 5.18 22.40 -13.66
N TYR A 794 4.95 22.27 -12.35
CA TYR A 794 4.93 20.97 -11.66
C TYR A 794 3.61 20.23 -11.94
N TYR A 795 3.73 19.04 -12.53
CA TYR A 795 2.63 18.15 -12.94
C TYR A 795 2.04 17.38 -11.75
N TYR A 796 0.87 17.79 -11.26
CA TYR A 796 0.04 17.00 -10.32
C TYR A 796 -1.39 16.93 -10.85
N TYR A 797 -1.72 15.92 -11.66
CA TYR A 797 -3.03 15.21 -11.71
C TYR A 797 -3.11 14.15 -12.84
N VAL A 798 -2.10 13.28 -12.93
CA VAL A 798 -2.03 12.25 -14.00
C VAL A 798 -2.85 10.99 -13.66
N VAL A 799 -3.28 10.78 -12.42
CA VAL A 799 -3.84 9.49 -11.98
C VAL A 799 -5.27 9.22 -12.45
N LEU A 800 -6.14 10.25 -12.49
CA LEU A 800 -7.53 10.05 -12.95
C LEU A 800 -7.61 9.91 -14.48
N THR A 801 -6.84 10.72 -15.21
CA THR A 801 -6.75 10.68 -16.68
C THR A 801 -6.07 9.40 -17.17
N CYS A 802 -5.02 8.91 -16.50
CA CYS A 802 -4.43 7.61 -16.82
C CYS A 802 -5.38 6.45 -16.54
N SER A 803 -6.20 6.53 -15.48
CA SER A 803 -7.19 5.49 -15.18
C SER A 803 -8.29 5.43 -16.24
N VAL A 804 -8.73 6.58 -16.77
CA VAL A 804 -9.74 6.67 -17.85
C VAL A 804 -9.15 6.31 -19.23
N LEU A 805 -7.90 6.70 -19.53
CA LEU A 805 -7.21 6.34 -20.78
C LEU A 805 -6.82 4.84 -20.84
N LEU A 806 -6.51 4.23 -19.69
CA LEU A 806 -6.34 2.78 -19.55
C LEU A 806 -7.67 2.03 -19.72
N LEU A 807 -8.80 2.63 -19.34
CA LEU A 807 -10.15 2.09 -19.58
C LEU A 807 -10.58 2.18 -21.06
N ALA A 808 -9.99 3.08 -21.86
CA ALA A 808 -10.33 3.30 -23.27
C ALA A 808 -9.36 2.68 -24.30
N GLY A 809 -8.35 1.91 -23.88
CA GLY A 809 -7.50 1.11 -24.78
C GLY A 809 -6.33 1.85 -25.48
N GLY A 810 -5.92 3.03 -25.01
CA GLY A 810 -4.87 3.84 -25.64
C GLY A 810 -3.44 3.51 -25.21
N ALA A 811 -2.94 2.29 -25.46
CA ALA A 811 -1.55 1.92 -25.11
C ALA A 811 -0.48 2.64 -25.96
N ALA A 812 -0.83 3.13 -27.16
CA ALA A 812 0.11 3.79 -28.08
C ALA A 812 0.45 5.24 -27.69
N ALA A 813 -0.43 5.95 -26.99
CA ALA A 813 -0.20 7.34 -26.57
C ALA A 813 0.71 7.45 -25.33
N LEU A 814 0.77 6.42 -24.48
CA LEU A 814 1.67 6.40 -23.33
C LEU A 814 3.15 6.33 -23.74
N ALA A 815 3.43 5.69 -24.88
CA ALA A 815 4.80 5.51 -25.39
C ALA A 815 5.42 6.81 -25.94
N SER A 816 4.61 7.78 -26.38
CA SER A 816 5.11 9.08 -26.84
C SER A 816 5.37 10.07 -25.69
N ILE A 817 4.68 9.91 -24.55
CA ILE A 817 4.84 10.77 -23.36
C ILE A 817 6.09 10.39 -22.56
N VAL A 818 6.47 9.11 -22.54
CA VAL A 818 7.61 8.60 -21.73
C VAL A 818 8.98 8.88 -22.38
N LYS A 819 9.04 9.50 -23.56
CA LYS A 819 10.29 9.71 -24.30
C LYS A 819 11.06 11.00 -23.97
N ARG A 820 10.63 11.80 -22.99
CA ARG A 820 11.40 12.97 -22.52
C ARG A 820 11.86 12.78 -21.08
N GLU A 821 13.16 12.93 -20.88
CA GLU A 821 13.90 12.67 -19.65
C GLU A 821 13.58 13.68 -18.53
N SER A 822 13.86 13.27 -17.28
CA SER A 822 13.78 13.98 -15.98
C SER A 822 12.43 13.94 -15.25
N MET A 823 12.30 12.97 -14.32
CA MET A 823 11.32 13.00 -13.24
C MET A 823 12.04 12.72 -11.91
N THR A 824 12.25 13.76 -11.10
CA THR A 824 12.81 13.69 -9.75
C THR A 824 11.72 13.96 -8.71
N GLY A 825 10.99 12.92 -8.29
CA GLY A 825 9.97 12.97 -7.22
C GLY A 825 9.27 11.60 -7.03
N PRO A 826 8.71 11.27 -5.85
CA PRO A 826 7.95 10.03 -5.67
C PRO A 826 6.66 10.05 -6.53
N PRO A 827 6.23 8.91 -7.09
CA PRO A 827 5.04 8.87 -7.94
C PRO A 827 3.74 9.19 -7.15
N PRO A 828 2.72 9.83 -7.76
CA PRO A 828 1.58 10.45 -7.07
C PRO A 828 0.71 9.50 -6.22
N TRP A 829 0.72 8.20 -6.51
CA TRP A 829 -0.05 7.21 -5.75
C TRP A 829 0.51 7.00 -4.31
N LEU A 830 1.76 7.41 -4.05
CA LEU A 830 2.42 7.32 -2.74
C LEU A 830 1.92 8.38 -1.75
N GLU A 831 1.46 9.55 -2.24
CA GLU A 831 0.84 10.58 -1.40
C GLU A 831 -0.62 10.25 -1.04
N PHE A 832 -1.33 9.52 -1.90
CA PHE A 832 -2.66 8.99 -1.60
C PHE A 832 -2.63 7.96 -0.45
N VAL A 833 -1.61 7.10 -0.41
CA VAL A 833 -1.38 6.16 0.70
C VAL A 833 -1.04 6.92 2.00
N ASN A 834 -0.28 8.02 1.89
CA ASN A 834 0.04 8.87 3.03
C ASN A 834 -1.22 9.56 3.58
N TRP A 835 -2.09 10.07 2.70
CA TRP A 835 -3.38 10.68 3.04
C TRP A 835 -4.35 9.69 3.70
N ALA A 836 -4.44 8.44 3.21
CA ALA A 836 -5.27 7.39 3.78
C ALA A 836 -4.84 6.96 5.21
N CYS A 837 -3.57 7.17 5.56
CA CYS A 837 -3.02 6.85 6.89
C CYS A 837 -3.18 7.97 7.94
N HIS A 838 -3.72 9.14 7.58
CA HIS A 838 -3.84 10.32 8.46
C HIS A 838 -5.22 10.53 9.12
N LEU A 839 -6.13 9.54 9.12
CA LEU A 839 -7.39 9.60 9.88
C LEU A 839 -7.13 9.52 11.41
N PRO A 840 -7.62 10.46 12.25
CA PRO A 840 -7.21 10.54 13.66
C PRO A 840 -7.87 9.49 14.55
N LEU A 841 -7.05 8.91 15.44
CA LEU A 841 -7.39 8.10 16.60
C LEU A 841 -7.35 8.96 17.88
N VAL A 842 -8.33 9.84 18.13
CA VAL A 842 -8.43 10.55 19.44
C VAL A 842 -9.87 10.91 19.83
N HIS A 843 -10.63 9.97 20.40
CA HIS A 843 -11.47 10.14 21.63
C HIS A 843 -12.10 8.78 21.99
N PRO A 844 -12.07 8.33 23.27
CA PRO A 844 -12.74 7.11 23.69
C PRO A 844 -14.18 7.42 24.15
N LEU A 845 -15.09 6.49 23.85
CA LEU A 845 -16.51 6.43 24.19
C LEU A 845 -17.45 6.95 23.09
N VAL A 846 -18.34 6.04 22.68
CA VAL A 846 -19.39 6.11 21.64
C VAL A 846 -18.92 5.67 20.23
N ASP A 847 -19.54 4.58 19.76
CA ASP A 847 -19.54 3.97 18.41
C ASP A 847 -18.34 3.13 17.93
N GLY A 848 -18.39 1.84 18.26
CA GLY A 848 -17.50 0.77 17.77
C GLY A 848 -17.60 0.41 16.27
N GLY A 849 -18.37 1.15 15.46
CA GLY A 849 -18.49 0.94 14.01
C GLY A 849 -17.38 1.57 13.17
N ALA A 850 -16.83 2.72 13.61
CA ALA A 850 -15.82 3.46 12.86
C ALA A 850 -14.42 2.81 12.90
N TRP A 851 -14.12 2.05 13.95
CA TRP A 851 -12.85 1.34 14.12
C TRP A 851 -12.66 0.19 13.12
N CYS A 852 -13.74 -0.51 12.77
CA CYS A 852 -13.70 -1.58 11.77
C CYS A 852 -13.50 -1.03 10.34
N LEU A 853 -14.05 0.15 10.04
CA LEU A 853 -13.92 0.81 8.73
C LEU A 853 -12.52 1.41 8.51
N GLY A 854 -11.89 1.98 9.56
CA GLY A 854 -10.50 2.46 9.49
C GLY A 854 -9.48 1.33 9.34
N LEU A 855 -9.70 0.18 10.00
CA LEU A 855 -8.87 -1.01 9.82
C LEU A 855 -9.04 -1.66 8.44
N LEU A 856 -10.24 -1.61 7.85
CA LEU A 856 -10.50 -2.08 6.47
C LEU A 856 -9.87 -1.16 5.42
N ALA A 857 -9.87 0.16 5.63
CA ALA A 857 -9.18 1.12 4.75
C ALA A 857 -7.64 0.98 4.81
N CYS A 858 -7.09 0.75 6.01
CA CYS A 858 -5.67 0.40 6.17
C CYS A 858 -5.31 -0.95 5.55
N ALA A 859 -6.19 -1.96 5.63
CA ALA A 859 -6.02 -3.25 4.96
C ALA A 859 -6.13 -3.18 3.43
N ALA A 860 -6.86 -2.19 2.89
CA ALA A 860 -6.98 -1.94 1.45
C ALA A 860 -5.84 -1.07 0.87
N CYS A 861 -5.21 -0.20 1.67
CA CYS A 861 -4.08 0.64 1.25
C CYS A 861 -2.71 -0.01 1.46
N ALA A 862 -2.58 -0.93 2.43
CA ALA A 862 -1.36 -1.70 2.68
C ALA A 862 -0.82 -2.46 1.44
N PRO A 863 -1.63 -3.12 0.59
CA PRO A 863 -1.15 -3.82 -0.60
C PRO A 863 -0.49 -2.88 -1.62
N VAL A 864 -1.02 -1.67 -1.80
CA VAL A 864 -0.46 -0.68 -2.74
C VAL A 864 0.89 -0.15 -2.23
N ALA A 865 0.99 0.14 -0.94
CA ALA A 865 2.25 0.52 -0.28
C ALA A 865 3.32 -0.59 -0.35
N LEU A 866 2.89 -1.85 -0.23
CA LEU A 866 3.74 -3.02 -0.21
C LEU A 866 4.21 -3.45 -1.60
N VAL A 867 3.34 -3.42 -2.62
CA VAL A 867 3.70 -3.64 -4.03
C VAL A 867 4.73 -2.63 -4.47
N ALA A 868 4.57 -1.37 -4.08
CA ALA A 868 5.55 -0.36 -4.39
C ALA A 868 6.81 -0.37 -3.55
N GLY A 869 6.72 -0.82 -2.29
CA GLY A 869 7.89 -1.17 -1.50
C GLY A 869 8.68 -2.31 -2.14
N PHE A 870 8.00 -3.31 -2.72
CA PHE A 870 8.60 -4.42 -3.44
C PHE A 870 9.14 -4.03 -4.82
N VAL A 871 8.45 -3.18 -5.57
CA VAL A 871 8.90 -2.62 -6.86
C VAL A 871 10.09 -1.68 -6.63
N ARG A 872 10.10 -0.90 -5.55
CA ARG A 872 11.27 -0.12 -5.11
C ARG A 872 12.40 -1.02 -4.62
N TRP A 873 12.12 -2.12 -3.92
CA TRP A 873 13.11 -3.13 -3.55
C TRP A 873 13.70 -3.81 -4.79
N LEU A 874 12.89 -4.16 -5.79
CA LEU A 874 13.34 -4.70 -7.08
C LEU A 874 14.16 -3.67 -7.86
N MET A 875 13.74 -2.41 -7.92
CA MET A 875 14.52 -1.34 -8.54
C MET A 875 15.83 -1.10 -7.80
N VAL A 876 15.85 -1.15 -6.47
CA VAL A 876 17.07 -1.04 -5.65
C VAL A 876 17.96 -2.28 -5.78
N VAL A 877 17.39 -3.48 -5.91
CA VAL A 877 18.13 -4.73 -6.16
C VAL A 877 18.67 -4.77 -7.59
N PHE A 878 17.96 -4.21 -8.57
CA PHE A 878 18.45 -4.01 -9.93
C PHE A 878 19.52 -2.91 -10.00
N ASP A 879 19.37 -1.82 -9.25
CA ASP A 879 20.39 -0.77 -9.07
C ASP A 879 21.64 -1.31 -8.35
N TYR A 880 21.47 -2.27 -7.42
CA TYR A 880 22.59 -3.02 -6.80
C TYR A 880 23.19 -4.09 -7.73
N GLY A 881 22.40 -4.59 -8.68
CA GLY A 881 22.77 -5.63 -9.64
C GLY A 881 23.47 -5.09 -10.89
N THR A 882 23.29 -3.81 -11.22
CA THR A 882 24.16 -3.12 -12.15
C THR A 882 25.51 -2.94 -11.48
N ARG A 883 26.45 -3.81 -11.87
CA ARG A 883 27.88 -3.64 -11.59
C ARG A 883 28.24 -2.18 -11.92
N VAL A 884 28.40 -1.33 -10.92
CA VAL A 884 29.09 -0.06 -11.08
C VAL A 884 30.45 -0.43 -11.63
N VAL A 885 30.66 -0.20 -12.91
CA VAL A 885 31.93 -0.50 -13.56
C VAL A 885 32.93 0.46 -12.94
N ALA A 886 33.75 -0.05 -12.02
CA ALA A 886 34.80 0.75 -11.38
C ALA A 886 35.75 1.26 -12.46
N ARG A 887 36.20 2.50 -12.34
CA ARG A 887 37.29 3.00 -13.20
C ARG A 887 38.53 2.14 -12.99
N LYS A 888 39.28 1.90 -14.07
CA LYS A 888 40.64 1.38 -13.93
C LYS A 888 41.43 2.42 -13.12
N PRO A 889 42.15 2.00 -12.07
CA PRO A 889 42.93 2.95 -11.30
C PRO A 889 44.06 3.54 -12.14
N THR A 890 44.34 4.82 -11.93
CA THR A 890 45.46 5.53 -12.54
C THR A 890 46.11 6.46 -11.51
N THR A 891 47.44 6.56 -11.56
CA THR A 891 48.23 7.48 -10.73
C THR A 891 48.04 8.95 -11.09
N THR A 892 47.37 9.22 -12.22
CA THR A 892 47.04 10.57 -12.72
C THR A 892 45.77 11.15 -12.10
N ALA A 893 44.93 10.35 -11.42
CA ALA A 893 43.71 10.82 -10.78
C ALA A 893 43.92 11.06 -9.28
N ALA A 894 43.66 12.28 -8.80
CA ALA A 894 43.78 12.65 -7.40
C ALA A 894 42.44 12.64 -6.64
N VAL A 895 42.50 12.27 -5.36
CA VAL A 895 41.37 12.34 -4.42
C VAL A 895 41.79 13.10 -3.17
N VAL A 896 41.05 14.14 -2.81
CA VAL A 896 41.25 14.90 -1.57
C VAL A 896 40.28 14.38 -0.51
N ILE A 897 40.78 14.06 0.67
CA ILE A 897 39.96 13.54 1.78
C ILE A 897 40.23 14.36 3.04
N THR A 898 39.18 14.88 3.68
CA THR A 898 39.29 15.59 4.95
C THR A 898 39.03 14.68 6.15
N GLY A 899 39.68 14.93 7.29
CA GLY A 899 39.49 14.15 8.52
C GLY A 899 40.05 12.73 8.42
N CYS A 900 41.32 12.60 8.02
CA CYS A 900 41.97 11.31 7.80
C CYS A 900 42.61 10.70 9.04
N ASP A 901 42.59 11.37 10.20
CA ASP A 901 43.30 10.95 11.42
C ASP A 901 42.90 9.55 11.90
N SER A 902 41.65 9.15 11.69
CA SER A 902 41.13 7.84 12.11
C SER A 902 39.86 7.46 11.33
N GLY A 903 39.29 6.28 11.65
CA GLY A 903 37.98 5.86 11.15
C GLY A 903 37.89 5.78 9.62
N PHE A 904 36.78 6.26 9.06
CA PHE A 904 36.49 6.14 7.62
C PHE A 904 37.50 6.87 6.74
N GLY A 905 37.97 8.05 7.17
CA GLY A 905 38.92 8.86 6.40
C GLY A 905 40.26 8.13 6.23
N LYS A 906 40.79 7.56 7.32
CA LYS A 906 42.01 6.75 7.28
C LYS A 906 41.89 5.56 6.34
N LEU A 907 40.85 4.75 6.56
CA LEU A 907 40.63 3.53 5.76
C LEU A 907 40.41 3.85 4.27
N LEU A 908 39.69 4.93 3.96
CA LEU A 908 39.48 5.36 2.57
C LEU A 908 40.79 5.83 1.92
N ALA A 909 41.62 6.58 2.67
CA ALA A 909 42.89 7.07 2.16
C ALA A 909 43.86 5.94 1.83
N VAL A 910 43.99 4.96 2.73
CA VAL A 910 44.84 3.77 2.54
C VAL A 910 44.33 2.95 1.36
N GLU A 911 43.03 2.64 1.30
CA GLU A 911 42.43 1.80 0.27
C GLU A 911 42.50 2.42 -1.14
N LEU A 912 42.29 3.73 -1.27
CA LEU A 912 42.43 4.42 -2.56
C LEU A 912 43.89 4.53 -3.00
N SER A 913 44.83 4.72 -2.07
CA SER A 913 46.26 4.75 -2.40
C SER A 913 46.77 3.37 -2.81
N ALA A 914 46.35 2.31 -2.12
CA ALA A 914 46.64 0.92 -2.51
C ALA A 914 46.09 0.56 -3.89
N ARG A 915 44.98 1.19 -4.31
CA ARG A 915 44.44 1.05 -5.66
C ARG A 915 45.21 1.84 -6.71
N GLY A 916 46.11 2.75 -6.34
CA GLY A 916 46.94 3.53 -7.27
C GLY A 916 46.48 4.96 -7.51
N TYR A 917 45.52 5.49 -6.74
CA TYR A 917 45.13 6.90 -6.82
C TYR A 917 46.13 7.79 -6.07
N ALA A 918 46.26 9.05 -6.50
CA ALA A 918 47.01 10.06 -5.76
C ALA A 918 46.13 10.65 -4.63
N VAL A 919 46.26 10.13 -3.41
CA VAL A 919 45.43 10.57 -2.29
C VAL A 919 46.08 11.72 -1.52
N PHE A 920 45.35 12.80 -1.33
CA PHE A 920 45.70 13.95 -0.49
C PHE A 920 44.90 13.88 0.80
N ALA A 921 45.56 13.51 1.91
CA ALA A 921 44.94 13.23 3.19
C ALA A 921 45.09 14.43 4.15
N GLY A 922 43.99 15.16 4.38
CA GLY A 922 43.92 16.23 5.37
C GLY A 922 43.68 15.67 6.77
N CYS A 923 44.65 15.87 7.67
CA CYS A 923 44.65 15.41 9.06
C CYS A 923 44.50 16.59 10.02
N TYR A 924 43.58 16.50 10.98
CA TYR A 924 43.47 17.49 12.05
C TYR A 924 44.57 17.34 13.10
N GLY A 925 45.14 16.15 13.29
CA GLY A 925 46.23 15.81 14.21
C GLY A 925 47.62 16.02 13.60
N ASP A 926 48.62 15.25 14.03
CA ASP A 926 49.94 15.23 13.38
C ASP A 926 49.90 14.30 12.15
N PRO A 927 50.17 14.80 10.93
CA PRO A 927 50.23 13.97 9.73
C PRO A 927 51.23 12.81 9.80
N LYS A 928 52.30 12.93 10.61
CA LYS A 928 53.30 11.86 10.76
C LYS A 928 52.70 10.61 11.39
N LEU A 929 51.91 10.78 12.46
CA LEU A 929 51.22 9.69 13.13
C LEU A 929 50.23 8.99 12.21
N PHE A 930 49.55 9.75 11.34
CA PHE A 930 48.68 9.17 10.32
C PHE A 930 49.47 8.32 9.32
N ILE A 931 50.64 8.77 8.85
CA ILE A 931 51.46 8.01 7.90
C ILE A 931 52.00 6.72 8.55
N GLU A 932 52.41 6.77 9.80
CA GLU A 932 52.82 5.58 10.56
C GLU A 932 51.68 4.56 10.65
N ALA A 933 50.49 5.00 11.09
CA ALA A 933 49.31 4.13 11.15
C ALA A 933 48.86 3.62 9.77
N ALA A 934 49.02 4.44 8.71
CA ALA A 934 48.71 4.04 7.35
C ALA A 934 49.68 2.97 6.81
N ARG A 935 50.94 2.97 7.25
CA ARG A 935 51.92 1.93 6.87
C ARG A 935 51.58 0.56 7.46
N GLU A 936 51.06 0.53 8.69
CA GLU A 936 50.61 -0.72 9.33
C GLU A 936 49.41 -1.34 8.62
N ASP A 937 48.48 -0.51 8.14
CA ASP A 937 47.25 -0.94 7.46
C ASP A 937 47.45 -1.19 5.95
N ALA A 938 48.57 -0.77 5.35
CA ALA A 938 48.80 -0.85 3.90
C ALA A 938 49.34 -2.22 3.46
N THR A 939 48.82 -2.73 2.35
CA THR A 939 49.30 -3.97 1.71
C THR A 939 50.55 -3.78 0.83
N SER A 940 50.88 -2.54 0.48
CA SER A 940 52.12 -2.12 -0.19
C SER A 940 52.52 -0.71 0.27
N VAL A 941 53.82 -0.48 0.45
CA VAL A 941 54.41 0.80 0.85
C VAL A 941 54.75 1.72 -0.34
N ASP A 942 54.56 1.25 -1.58
CA ASP A 942 55.04 1.95 -2.77
C ASP A 942 54.18 3.18 -3.15
N ASN A 943 52.95 3.27 -2.63
CA ASN A 943 52.05 4.40 -2.86
C ASN A 943 51.26 4.76 -1.59
N LEU A 944 51.90 5.45 -0.65
CA LEU A 944 51.26 5.95 0.58
C LEU A 944 50.49 7.26 0.33
N PRO A 945 49.43 7.57 1.11
CA PRO A 945 48.73 8.84 1.00
C PRO A 945 49.62 10.04 1.31
N LYS A 946 49.40 11.17 0.62
CA LYS A 946 50.10 12.44 0.86
C LYS A 946 49.40 13.20 1.99
N ALA A 947 49.85 12.98 3.22
CA ALA A 947 49.24 13.57 4.40
C ALA A 947 49.72 15.00 4.67
N PHE A 948 48.82 15.86 5.15
CA PHE A 948 49.13 17.23 5.57
C PHE A 948 48.16 17.69 6.66
N LYS A 949 48.60 18.68 7.46
CA LYS A 949 47.78 19.29 8.50
C LYS A 949 46.64 20.09 7.86
N MET A 950 45.41 19.88 8.31
CA MET A 950 44.25 20.60 7.81
C MET A 950 43.14 20.67 8.86
N ASP A 951 42.93 21.86 9.42
CA ASP A 951 41.67 22.21 10.09
C ASP A 951 40.68 22.78 9.08
N VAL A 952 39.55 22.09 8.86
CA VAL A 952 38.50 22.52 7.93
C VAL A 952 37.82 23.82 8.34
N THR A 953 38.02 24.29 9.57
CA THR A 953 37.52 25.58 10.05
C THR A 953 38.45 26.76 9.72
N SER A 954 39.71 26.50 9.37
CA SER A 954 40.74 27.49 9.04
C SER A 954 40.82 27.77 7.54
N ASP A 955 40.60 29.02 7.13
CA ASP A 955 40.77 29.44 5.73
C ASP A 955 42.20 29.28 5.22
N ALA A 956 43.19 29.52 6.08
CA ALA A 956 44.60 29.39 5.76
C ALA A 956 44.97 27.92 5.45
N ASP A 957 44.47 26.98 6.27
CA ASP A 957 44.72 25.54 6.09
C ASP A 957 44.06 25.02 4.81
N VAL A 958 42.81 25.41 4.57
CA VAL A 958 42.07 25.02 3.35
C VAL A 958 42.74 25.60 2.10
N SER A 959 43.16 26.87 2.14
CA SER A 959 43.90 27.50 1.03
C SER A 959 45.26 26.82 0.79
N GLY A 960 45.97 26.44 1.87
CA GLY A 960 47.20 25.66 1.78
C GLY A 960 46.99 24.28 1.17
N ALA A 961 45.87 23.62 1.47
CA ALA A 961 45.49 22.35 0.85
C ALA A 961 45.26 22.50 -0.67
N VAL A 962 44.51 23.55 -1.07
CA VAL A 962 44.26 23.88 -2.49
C VAL A 962 45.58 24.14 -3.22
N ALA A 963 46.50 24.92 -2.62
CA ALA A 963 47.80 25.20 -3.21
C ALA A 963 48.63 23.94 -3.46
N ARG A 964 48.64 22.99 -2.51
CA ARG A 964 49.34 21.70 -2.65
C ARG A 964 48.78 20.86 -3.79
N VAL A 965 47.46 20.75 -3.90
CA VAL A 965 46.80 19.99 -4.98
C VAL A 965 47.01 20.67 -6.32
N LYS A 966 46.89 22.01 -6.38
CA LYS A 966 47.16 22.79 -7.59
C LYS A 966 48.59 22.61 -8.08
N ALA A 967 49.58 22.66 -7.18
CA ALA A 967 50.98 22.41 -7.52
C ALA A 967 51.22 21.00 -8.08
N TRP A 968 50.51 19.99 -7.57
CA TRP A 968 50.61 18.62 -8.09
C TRP A 968 49.95 18.44 -9.45
N LEU A 969 48.81 19.09 -9.69
CA LEU A 969 48.11 19.10 -10.98
C LEU A 969 48.96 19.80 -12.05
N ALA A 970 49.70 20.86 -11.69
CA ALA A 970 50.54 21.62 -12.60
C ALA A 970 51.80 20.86 -13.10
N GLN A 971 52.16 19.75 -12.45
CA GLN A 971 53.36 18.97 -12.83
C GLN A 971 53.16 18.13 -14.10
N ASP A 972 51.92 17.83 -14.48
CA ASP A 972 51.59 16.96 -15.63
C ASP A 972 50.14 17.20 -16.03
N ASP A 973 49.91 17.57 -17.28
CA ASP A 973 48.58 17.92 -17.79
C ASP A 973 47.62 16.74 -17.91
N SER A 974 48.13 15.50 -17.84
CA SER A 974 47.28 14.31 -17.74
C SER A 974 46.67 14.11 -16.34
N ARG A 975 47.10 14.91 -15.35
CA ARG A 975 46.61 14.82 -13.98
C ARG A 975 45.31 15.59 -13.78
N GLU A 976 44.37 14.94 -13.09
CA GLU A 976 43.05 15.49 -12.81
C GLU A 976 42.64 15.30 -11.35
N LEU A 977 41.79 16.21 -10.85
CA LEU A 977 41.15 16.07 -9.53
C LEU A 977 39.83 15.31 -9.70
N LEU A 978 39.82 14.05 -9.30
CA LEU A 978 38.66 13.16 -9.46
C LEU A 978 37.56 13.47 -8.45
N ALA A 979 37.94 13.60 -7.18
CA ALA A 979 36.98 13.74 -6.10
C ALA A 979 37.48 14.54 -4.90
N VAL A 980 36.56 15.27 -4.28
CA VAL A 980 36.74 15.88 -2.96
C VAL A 980 35.79 15.19 -1.99
N VAL A 981 36.34 14.51 -1.00
CA VAL A 981 35.62 13.76 0.03
C VAL A 981 35.63 14.56 1.33
N ASN A 982 34.52 15.25 1.57
CA ASN A 982 34.23 15.95 2.81
C ASN A 982 33.84 14.94 3.90
N ASN A 983 34.85 14.37 4.57
CA ASN A 983 34.68 13.36 5.62
C ASN A 983 34.91 13.90 7.03
N ALA A 984 35.63 15.03 7.19
CA ALA A 984 35.86 15.64 8.49
C ALA A 984 34.54 15.84 9.26
N GLY A 985 34.56 15.47 10.54
CA GLY A 985 33.40 15.61 11.39
C GLY A 985 33.76 15.69 12.87
N ALA A 986 32.95 16.43 13.60
CA ALA A 986 32.98 16.49 15.06
C ALA A 986 31.60 16.11 15.61
N GLY A 987 31.58 15.46 16.75
CA GLY A 987 30.36 15.13 17.48
C GLY A 987 30.46 15.60 18.92
N VAL A 988 29.37 16.17 19.43
CA VAL A 988 29.18 16.38 20.87
C VAL A 988 27.90 15.67 21.29
N SER A 989 27.95 15.05 22.47
CA SER A 989 26.83 14.33 23.06
C SER A 989 26.68 14.70 24.52
N GLY A 990 25.43 14.78 24.97
CA GLY A 990 25.05 15.24 26.31
C GLY A 990 23.62 15.78 26.33
N LEU A 991 23.12 16.17 27.49
CA LEU A 991 21.85 16.91 27.57
C LEU A 991 22.04 18.29 26.94
N LEU A 992 21.04 18.80 26.21
CA LEU A 992 21.15 20.07 25.50
C LEU A 992 21.55 21.22 26.43
N GLU A 993 20.95 21.27 27.62
CA GLU A 993 21.21 22.28 28.67
C GLU A 993 22.61 22.18 29.31
N CYS A 994 23.33 21.06 29.11
CA CYS A 994 24.72 20.90 29.54
C CYS A 994 25.74 21.36 28.50
N HIS A 995 25.31 21.76 27.30
CA HIS A 995 26.23 22.23 26.26
C HIS A 995 26.47 23.73 26.38
N SER A 996 27.72 24.15 26.19
CA SER A 996 28.01 25.55 25.94
C SER A 996 27.64 25.91 24.49
N ILE A 997 27.34 27.20 24.24
CA ILE A 997 27.14 27.69 22.86
C ILE A 997 28.35 27.42 21.97
N SER A 998 29.56 27.46 22.55
CA SER A 998 30.81 27.11 21.85
C SER A 998 30.82 25.66 21.36
N ASP A 999 30.31 24.71 22.15
CA ASP A 999 30.20 23.30 21.75
C ASP A 999 29.23 23.12 20.55
N LEU A 1000 28.11 23.86 20.55
CA LEU A 1000 27.15 23.87 19.46
C LEU A 1000 27.76 24.49 18.19
N ALA A 1001 28.40 25.66 18.34
CA ALA A 1001 29.04 26.39 17.26
C ALA A 1001 30.18 25.58 16.62
N ARG A 1002 30.96 24.83 17.40
CA ARG A 1002 32.00 23.92 16.88
C ARG A 1002 31.44 22.84 15.96
N ASN A 1003 30.29 22.25 16.30
CA ASN A 1003 29.66 21.22 15.45
C ASN A 1003 29.21 21.80 14.11
N ILE A 1004 28.60 22.99 14.11
CA ILE A 1004 28.22 23.69 12.88
C ILE A 1004 29.45 24.10 12.06
N SER A 1005 30.48 24.62 12.74
CA SER A 1005 31.72 25.08 12.11
C SER A 1005 32.44 23.95 11.38
N VAL A 1006 32.50 22.75 11.96
CA VAL A 1006 33.16 21.60 11.34
C VAL A 1006 32.24 20.89 10.34
N ASN A 1007 31.04 20.48 10.75
CA ASN A 1007 30.21 19.56 9.98
C ASN A 1007 29.44 20.22 8.83
N TYR A 1008 29.22 21.54 8.89
CA TYR A 1008 28.52 22.30 7.84
C TYR A 1008 29.42 23.34 7.20
N LEU A 1009 29.90 24.34 7.97
CA LEU A 1009 30.70 25.43 7.40
C LEU A 1009 32.04 24.93 6.85
N GLY A 1010 32.68 23.95 7.50
CA GLY A 1010 33.90 23.33 7.00
C GLY A 1010 33.69 22.60 5.68
N VAL A 1011 32.55 21.92 5.51
CA VAL A 1011 32.18 21.28 4.24
C VAL A 1011 31.96 22.32 3.15
N ALA A 1012 31.28 23.42 3.47
CA ALA A 1012 31.09 24.52 2.53
C ALA A 1012 32.42 25.18 2.14
N ARG A 1013 33.27 25.49 3.12
CA ARG A 1013 34.58 26.13 2.94
C ARG A 1013 35.49 25.29 2.04
N VAL A 1014 35.63 23.99 2.35
CA VAL A 1014 36.44 23.07 1.53
C VAL A 1014 35.84 22.92 0.14
N THR A 1015 34.53 22.74 0.02
CA THR A 1015 33.89 22.60 -1.30
C THR A 1015 34.13 23.83 -2.16
N CYS A 1016 33.80 25.02 -1.66
CA CYS A 1016 33.99 26.28 -2.40
C CYS A 1016 35.46 26.51 -2.81
N ALA A 1017 36.42 26.18 -1.94
CA ALA A 1017 37.83 26.36 -2.22
C ALA A 1017 38.37 25.41 -3.31
N PHE A 1018 37.85 24.18 -3.38
CA PHE A 1018 38.26 23.19 -4.38
C PHE A 1018 37.43 23.22 -5.68
N LEU A 1019 36.27 23.91 -5.70
CA LEU A 1019 35.41 24.01 -6.87
C LEU A 1019 36.13 24.53 -8.14
N PRO A 1020 36.98 25.56 -8.08
CA PRO A 1020 37.74 26.01 -9.26
C PRO A 1020 38.61 24.89 -9.85
N LEU A 1021 39.35 24.16 -8.99
CA LEU A 1021 40.25 23.09 -9.42
C LEU A 1021 39.51 21.89 -10.02
N ILE A 1022 38.36 21.52 -9.45
CA ILE A 1022 37.58 20.37 -9.90
C ILE A 1022 36.77 20.68 -11.17
N ARG A 1023 36.51 21.96 -11.45
CA ARG A 1023 35.80 22.45 -12.65
C ARG A 1023 36.73 22.59 -13.86
N GLU A 1024 37.98 22.99 -13.66
CA GLU A 1024 38.91 23.40 -14.73
C GLU A 1024 39.60 22.23 -15.46
N ARG A 1025 39.67 21.03 -14.87
CA ARG A 1025 40.38 19.87 -15.46
C ARG A 1025 39.59 18.57 -15.23
N GLY A 1026 39.02 17.98 -16.28
CA GLY A 1026 38.41 16.65 -16.16
C GLY A 1026 38.05 16.00 -17.49
N SER A 1027 38.79 14.95 -17.86
CA SER A 1027 38.36 13.98 -18.90
C SER A 1027 37.27 13.03 -18.37
N ALA A 1028 37.05 13.07 -17.06
CA ALA A 1028 36.33 12.04 -16.34
C ALA A 1028 35.37 12.67 -15.32
N LYS A 1029 34.06 12.35 -15.37
CA LYS A 1029 33.00 12.85 -14.46
C LYS A 1029 33.45 13.03 -12.99
N PRO A 1030 33.82 14.26 -12.56
CA PRO A 1030 34.32 14.53 -11.21
C PRO A 1030 33.18 14.58 -10.19
N ARG A 1031 33.51 14.54 -8.89
CA ARG A 1031 32.47 14.56 -7.85
C ARG A 1031 32.89 15.11 -6.50
N ILE A 1032 31.89 15.61 -5.78
CA ILE A 1032 31.97 15.93 -4.35
C ILE A 1032 31.24 14.84 -3.58
N VAL A 1033 31.91 14.27 -2.58
CA VAL A 1033 31.34 13.27 -1.68
C VAL A 1033 31.24 13.87 -0.29
N VAL A 1034 30.04 13.89 0.28
CA VAL A 1034 29.79 14.42 1.63
C VAL A 1034 29.46 13.27 2.57
N VAL A 1035 30.27 13.08 3.61
CA VAL A 1035 29.98 12.09 4.66
C VAL A 1035 29.12 12.75 5.75
N SER A 1036 27.81 12.55 5.64
CA SER A 1036 26.84 13.00 6.65
C SER A 1036 26.57 11.87 7.65
N SER A 1037 25.33 11.71 8.10
CA SER A 1037 24.90 10.68 9.04
C SER A 1037 23.40 10.46 8.88
N MET A 1038 22.89 9.30 9.30
CA MET A 1038 21.45 9.16 9.50
C MET A 1038 20.88 10.18 10.50
N ALA A 1039 21.70 10.71 11.41
CA ALA A 1039 21.37 11.85 12.26
C ALA A 1039 21.04 13.16 11.50
N GLY A 1040 21.33 13.23 10.19
CA GLY A 1040 20.89 14.31 9.30
C GLY A 1040 19.47 14.15 8.74
N LYS A 1041 18.78 13.05 9.10
CA LYS A 1041 17.37 12.81 8.75
C LYS A 1041 16.49 12.47 9.95
N MET A 1042 17.09 12.27 11.12
CA MET A 1042 16.37 11.94 12.35
C MET A 1042 17.07 12.60 13.54
N ALA A 1043 16.29 12.99 14.54
CA ALA A 1043 16.78 13.66 15.74
C ALA A 1043 16.82 12.69 16.94
N CYS A 1044 18.00 12.39 17.45
CA CYS A 1044 18.16 11.52 18.62
C CYS A 1044 18.31 12.36 19.90
N PRO A 1045 17.69 11.94 21.01
CA PRO A 1045 17.98 12.53 22.32
C PRO A 1045 19.49 12.50 22.60
N THR A 1046 19.99 13.50 23.31
CA THR A 1046 21.41 13.68 23.68
C THR A 1046 22.39 13.97 22.53
N ALA A 1047 21.91 14.04 21.28
CA ALA A 1047 22.72 14.33 20.09
C ALA A 1047 22.20 15.54 19.29
N GLY A 1048 21.36 16.39 19.90
CA GLY A 1048 20.65 17.47 19.20
C GLY A 1048 21.55 18.41 18.40
N ALA A 1049 22.69 18.81 18.98
CA ALA A 1049 23.70 19.65 18.31
C ALA A 1049 24.29 18.99 17.05
N TYR A 1050 24.64 17.71 17.18
CA TYR A 1050 25.17 16.91 16.08
C TYR A 1050 24.11 16.71 14.99
N CYS A 1051 22.89 16.32 15.37
CA CYS A 1051 21.75 16.17 14.46
C CYS A 1051 21.48 17.46 13.67
N ALA A 1052 21.44 18.62 14.32
CA ALA A 1052 21.23 19.90 13.67
C ALA A 1052 22.30 20.17 12.60
N SER A 1053 23.58 19.97 12.94
CA SER A 1053 24.68 20.14 11.98
C SER A 1053 24.62 19.19 10.78
N LYS A 1054 24.16 17.94 10.99
CA LYS A 1054 24.03 16.94 9.92
C LYS A 1054 22.78 17.15 9.06
N HIS A 1055 21.73 17.78 9.57
CA HIS A 1055 20.60 18.25 8.74
C HIS A 1055 21.02 19.43 7.87
N ALA A 1056 21.77 20.41 8.43
CA ALA A 1056 22.27 21.56 7.69
C ALA A 1056 23.15 21.15 6.50
N VAL A 1057 24.13 20.27 6.71
CA VAL A 1057 25.00 19.81 5.61
C VAL A 1057 24.25 18.97 4.57
N LEU A 1058 23.17 18.28 4.95
CA LEU A 1058 22.34 17.50 4.02
C LEU A 1058 21.52 18.41 3.10
N ALA A 1059 20.97 19.51 3.64
CA ALA A 1059 20.32 20.54 2.85
C ALA A 1059 21.31 21.22 1.88
N TYR A 1060 22.50 21.58 2.38
CA TYR A 1060 23.57 22.16 1.55
C TYR A 1060 24.01 21.25 0.41
N ALA A 1061 24.26 19.96 0.69
CA ALA A 1061 24.62 18.99 -0.34
C ALA A 1061 23.47 18.73 -1.35
N ALA A 1062 22.21 19.02 -0.98
CA ALA A 1062 21.09 18.94 -1.90
C ALA A 1062 21.07 20.13 -2.88
N ALA A 1063 21.31 21.35 -2.38
CA ALA A 1063 21.43 22.56 -3.19
C ALA A 1063 22.62 22.45 -4.15
N LEU A 1064 23.82 22.09 -3.65
CA LEU A 1064 25.03 21.93 -4.46
C LEU A 1064 24.85 20.96 -5.63
N ARG A 1065 24.04 19.92 -5.47
CA ARG A 1065 23.81 18.94 -6.54
C ARG A 1065 23.15 19.57 -7.75
N ILE A 1066 22.21 20.48 -7.51
CA ILE A 1066 21.48 21.20 -8.56
C ILE A 1066 22.40 22.24 -9.19
N GLU A 1067 23.10 23.03 -8.36
CA GLU A 1067 24.00 24.08 -8.82
C GLU A 1067 25.18 23.55 -9.65
N LEU A 1068 25.73 22.40 -9.30
CA LEU A 1068 26.93 21.85 -9.93
C LEU A 1068 26.66 20.90 -11.10
N GLU A 1069 25.39 20.60 -11.39
CA GLU A 1069 24.98 19.76 -12.52
C GLU A 1069 25.42 20.36 -13.85
N ALA A 1070 25.31 21.69 -14.00
CA ALA A 1070 25.76 22.42 -15.19
C ALA A 1070 27.26 22.25 -15.50
N PHE A 1071 28.07 21.94 -14.49
CA PHE A 1071 29.50 21.68 -14.62
C PHE A 1071 29.82 20.18 -14.73
N GLY A 1072 28.82 19.31 -14.75
CA GLY A 1072 28.99 17.85 -14.79
C GLY A 1072 29.61 17.25 -13.52
N ILE A 1073 29.64 18.01 -12.41
CA ILE A 1073 30.20 17.57 -11.12
C ILE A 1073 29.09 16.88 -10.32
N GLY A 1074 29.25 15.59 -10.05
CA GLY A 1074 28.28 14.84 -9.25
C GLY A 1074 28.41 15.15 -7.75
N VAL A 1075 27.30 15.25 -7.03
CA VAL A 1075 27.30 15.40 -5.55
C VAL A 1075 26.57 14.24 -4.89
N THR A 1076 27.30 13.43 -4.12
CA THR A 1076 26.77 12.26 -3.40
C THR A 1076 26.93 12.41 -1.89
N THR A 1077 25.85 12.22 -1.14
CA THR A 1077 25.90 12.20 0.33
C THR A 1077 25.88 10.76 0.85
N VAL A 1078 26.88 10.36 1.63
CA VAL A 1078 26.90 9.06 2.31
C VAL A 1078 26.32 9.23 3.72
N LEU A 1079 25.43 8.32 4.14
CA LEU A 1079 24.69 8.39 5.40
C LEU A 1079 24.96 7.14 6.27
N PRO A 1080 26.08 7.10 7.01
CA PRO A 1080 26.34 6.02 7.96
C PRO A 1080 25.44 6.09 9.21
N THR A 1081 25.26 4.94 9.86
CA THR A 1081 24.76 4.79 11.25
C THR A 1081 25.92 4.52 12.21
N PHE A 1082 25.69 3.88 13.35
CA PHE A 1082 26.72 3.62 14.36
C PHE A 1082 27.77 2.62 13.85
N HIS A 1083 29.02 3.06 13.72
CA HIS A 1083 30.15 2.21 13.34
C HIS A 1083 31.28 2.36 14.37
N ARG A 1084 32.07 1.31 14.56
CA ARG A 1084 33.23 1.36 15.48
C ARG A 1084 34.26 2.38 14.96
N THR A 1085 34.24 3.56 15.55
CA THR A 1085 35.14 4.67 15.23
C THR A 1085 35.47 5.42 16.53
N PRO A 1086 36.64 6.08 16.63
CA PRO A 1086 36.99 6.88 17.80
C PRO A 1086 35.98 8.00 18.12
N MET A 1087 35.22 8.47 17.12
CA MET A 1087 34.14 9.44 17.30
C MET A 1087 33.05 8.92 18.26
N ILE A 1088 32.77 7.62 18.27
CA ILE A 1088 31.78 6.99 19.17
C ILE A 1088 32.35 6.80 20.58
N GLU A 1089 33.65 6.53 20.72
CA GLU A 1089 34.29 6.47 22.04
C GLU A 1089 34.28 7.85 22.71
N ASN A 1090 34.58 8.90 21.93
CA ASN A 1090 34.50 10.29 22.35
C ASN A 1090 33.08 10.75 22.73
N THR A 1091 32.02 10.05 22.28
CA THR A 1091 30.64 10.31 22.74
C THR A 1091 30.52 10.12 24.25
N TYR A 1092 31.13 9.08 24.81
CA TYR A 1092 31.03 8.79 26.24
C TYR A 1092 31.81 9.76 27.10
N GLU A 1093 32.97 10.20 26.63
CA GLU A 1093 33.74 11.27 27.28
C GLU A 1093 33.02 12.62 27.18
N SER A 1094 32.31 12.87 26.07
CA SER A 1094 31.51 14.07 25.89
C SER A 1094 30.39 14.19 26.94
N PHE A 1095 29.79 13.06 27.36
CA PHE A 1095 28.81 13.08 28.46
C PHE A 1095 29.45 13.57 29.76
N ASP A 1096 30.62 13.05 30.12
CA ASP A 1096 31.30 13.44 31.36
C ASP A 1096 31.73 14.91 31.30
N ARG A 1097 32.29 15.33 30.16
CA ARG A 1097 32.78 16.70 29.95
C ARG A 1097 31.65 17.73 29.98
N THR A 1098 30.54 17.48 29.28
CA THR A 1098 29.39 18.41 29.27
C THR A 1098 28.70 18.45 30.62
N TRP A 1099 28.57 17.29 31.28
CA TRP A 1099 28.00 17.22 32.62
C TRP A 1099 28.84 17.94 33.67
N ALA A 1100 30.16 17.79 33.64
CA ALA A 1100 31.07 18.46 34.58
C ALA A 1100 31.01 19.99 34.46
N LYS A 1101 30.76 20.51 33.25
CA LYS A 1101 30.61 21.95 32.97
C LYS A 1101 29.21 22.49 33.25
N ALA A 1102 28.22 21.63 33.48
CA ALA A 1102 26.85 22.07 33.70
C ALA A 1102 26.71 22.78 35.06
N PRO A 1103 25.91 23.86 35.15
CA PRO A 1103 25.65 24.54 36.42
C PRO A 1103 25.13 23.57 37.50
N PRO A 1104 25.47 23.77 38.78
CA PRO A 1104 24.97 22.92 39.87
C PRO A 1104 23.45 22.77 39.88
N SER A 1105 22.72 23.85 39.60
CA SER A 1105 21.25 23.86 39.48
C SER A 1105 20.73 22.94 38.39
N VAL A 1106 21.39 22.89 37.24
CA VAL A 1106 21.06 21.98 36.12
C VAL A 1106 21.35 20.55 36.53
N ARG A 1107 22.52 20.28 37.14
CA ARG A 1107 22.88 18.92 37.60
C ARG A 1107 21.89 18.39 38.64
N GLU A 1108 21.44 19.24 39.55
CA GLU A 1108 20.43 18.89 40.56
C GLU A 1108 19.05 18.65 39.95
N ALA A 1109 18.61 19.50 39.01
CA ALA A 1109 17.32 19.36 38.33
C ALA A 1109 17.17 18.02 37.58
N TYR A 1110 18.27 17.49 37.04
CA TYR A 1110 18.28 16.17 36.39
C TYR A 1110 18.55 15.00 37.36
N GLY A 1111 18.67 15.23 38.66
CA GLY A 1111 18.83 14.17 39.67
C GLY A 1111 20.28 13.75 39.97
N GLY A 1112 21.26 14.59 39.62
CA GLY A 1112 22.67 14.43 40.01
C GLY A 1112 23.42 13.29 39.30
N GLU A 1113 24.57 12.91 39.86
CA GLU A 1113 25.46 11.86 39.33
C GLU A 1113 24.77 10.52 39.00
N PRO A 1114 23.79 10.02 39.80
CA PRO A 1114 23.12 8.77 39.48
C PRO A 1114 22.37 8.81 38.14
N PHE A 1115 21.83 9.96 37.75
CA PHE A 1115 21.10 10.12 36.49
C PHE A 1115 22.03 10.08 35.29
N ILE A 1116 23.11 10.88 35.29
CA ILE A 1116 24.03 10.93 34.16
C ILE A 1116 24.73 9.59 33.95
N LYS A 1117 25.07 8.88 35.04
CA LYS A 1117 25.65 7.54 34.97
C LYS A 1117 24.72 6.56 34.26
N LYS A 1118 23.44 6.54 34.62
CA LYS A 1118 22.43 5.68 33.97
C LYS A 1118 22.14 6.09 32.52
N LEU A 1119 22.13 7.38 32.22
CA LEU A 1119 21.97 7.88 30.85
C LEU A 1119 23.14 7.42 29.97
N LYS A 1120 24.37 7.50 30.49
CA LYS A 1120 25.59 7.01 29.83
C LYS A 1120 25.56 5.49 29.65
N GLU A 1121 25.14 4.73 30.65
CA GLU A 1121 24.97 3.26 30.56
C GLU A 1121 23.91 2.87 29.52
N ALA A 1122 22.77 3.55 29.48
CA ALA A 1122 21.73 3.33 28.49
C ALA A 1122 22.21 3.67 27.07
N SER A 1123 22.97 4.75 26.91
CA SER A 1123 23.61 5.13 25.64
C SER A 1123 24.66 4.09 25.20
N LYS A 1124 25.50 3.61 26.12
CA LYS A 1124 26.46 2.50 25.87
C LYS A 1124 25.76 1.24 25.36
N LEU A 1125 24.67 0.84 26.02
CA LEU A 1125 23.88 -0.31 25.61
C LEU A 1125 23.26 -0.12 24.22
N HIS A 1126 22.64 1.05 23.98
CA HIS A 1126 21.97 1.34 22.71
C HIS A 1126 22.95 1.38 21.53
N VAL A 1127 24.07 2.09 21.69
CA VAL A 1127 25.13 2.17 20.67
C VAL A 1127 25.77 0.80 20.45
N GLY A 1128 26.12 0.07 21.53
CA GLY A 1128 26.74 -1.25 21.44
C GLY A 1128 25.91 -2.29 20.68
N LEU A 1129 24.58 -2.24 20.79
CA LEU A 1129 23.66 -3.12 20.05
C LEU A 1129 23.60 -2.82 18.54
N LEU A 1130 23.98 -1.61 18.12
CA LEU A 1130 23.85 -1.12 16.75
C LEU A 1130 25.21 -0.85 16.07
N MET A 1131 26.33 -1.26 16.68
CA MET A 1131 27.68 -0.99 16.16
C MET A 1131 28.07 -1.92 15.01
N TRP A 1132 28.28 -1.33 13.83
CA TRP A 1132 28.75 -2.01 12.62
C TRP A 1132 30.26 -1.85 12.38
N ASP A 1133 30.81 -2.70 11.51
CA ASP A 1133 32.20 -2.64 11.04
C ASP A 1133 32.41 -1.45 10.08
N PRO A 1134 33.36 -0.54 10.34
CA PRO A 1134 33.64 0.61 9.49
C PRO A 1134 34.04 0.25 8.04
N ALA A 1135 34.54 -0.97 7.78
CA ALA A 1135 34.95 -1.41 6.45
C ALA A 1135 33.84 -1.29 5.39
N ARG A 1136 32.56 -1.44 5.79
CA ARG A 1136 31.41 -1.31 4.87
C ARG A 1136 31.19 0.13 4.39
N VAL A 1137 31.49 1.11 5.23
CA VAL A 1137 31.41 2.54 4.87
C VAL A 1137 32.56 2.87 3.93
N THR A 1138 33.76 2.39 4.23
CA THR A 1138 34.94 2.53 3.35
C THR A 1138 34.68 1.93 1.98
N GLU A 1139 34.17 0.69 1.90
CA GLU A 1139 33.83 0.05 0.64
C GLU A 1139 32.81 0.87 -0.17
N THR A 1140 31.80 1.42 0.51
CA THR A 1140 30.81 2.30 -0.13
C THR A 1140 31.45 3.59 -0.65
N LEU A 1141 32.30 4.24 0.15
CA LEU A 1141 33.02 5.45 -0.26
C LEU A 1141 33.93 5.20 -1.45
N VAL A 1142 34.67 4.09 -1.46
CA VAL A 1142 35.51 3.67 -2.60
C VAL A 1142 34.65 3.48 -3.84
N ARG A 1143 33.50 2.81 -3.74
CA ARG A 1143 32.57 2.64 -4.87
C ARG A 1143 32.03 3.98 -5.38
N VAL A 1144 31.63 4.89 -4.49
CA VAL A 1144 31.12 6.22 -4.84
C VAL A 1144 32.19 7.05 -5.54
N VAL A 1145 33.43 7.05 -5.03
CA VAL A 1145 34.57 7.78 -5.61
C VAL A 1145 34.94 7.22 -6.98
N THR A 1146 35.02 5.89 -7.12
CA THR A 1146 35.54 5.22 -8.33
C THR A 1146 34.48 4.93 -9.40
N SER A 1147 33.21 5.25 -9.15
CA SER A 1147 32.10 4.92 -10.05
C SER A 1147 32.20 5.65 -11.40
N ARG A 1148 32.05 4.90 -12.51
CA ARG A 1148 31.96 5.48 -13.86
C ARG A 1148 30.66 6.26 -14.10
N THR A 1149 29.56 5.84 -13.47
CA THR A 1149 28.25 6.49 -13.55
C THR A 1149 28.01 7.39 -12.33
N ALA A 1150 27.04 8.29 -12.43
CA ALA A 1150 26.62 9.11 -11.29
C ALA A 1150 26.03 8.19 -10.20
N PRO A 1151 26.63 8.12 -8.99
CA PRO A 1151 26.04 7.37 -7.89
C PRO A 1151 24.73 8.01 -7.43
N PRO A 1152 23.87 7.28 -6.70
CA PRO A 1152 22.67 7.85 -6.09
C PRO A 1152 22.99 9.11 -5.26
N SER A 1153 22.06 10.07 -5.24
CA SER A 1153 22.22 11.35 -4.53
C SER A 1153 22.50 11.16 -3.03
N GLN A 1154 21.90 10.15 -2.42
CA GLN A 1154 22.10 9.80 -1.01
C GLN A 1154 22.25 8.28 -0.85
N VAL A 1155 23.30 7.85 -0.15
CA VAL A 1155 23.65 6.43 0.03
C VAL A 1155 23.66 6.07 1.52
N PRO A 1156 22.58 5.47 2.05
CA PRO A 1156 22.55 4.93 3.41
C PRO A 1156 23.46 3.71 3.56
N VAL A 1157 24.26 3.68 4.62
CA VAL A 1157 25.21 2.60 4.92
C VAL A 1157 24.91 2.00 6.29
N GLY A 1158 24.59 0.70 6.29
CA GLY A 1158 24.07 -0.04 7.44
C GLY A 1158 22.70 -0.66 7.13
N ILE A 1159 22.40 -1.84 7.69
CA ILE A 1159 21.09 -2.49 7.52
C ILE A 1159 20.01 -1.64 8.22
N ASP A 1160 20.34 -1.14 9.40
CA ASP A 1160 19.56 -0.15 10.13
C ASP A 1160 19.35 1.14 9.32
N ALA A 1161 20.39 1.69 8.70
CA ALA A 1161 20.32 2.90 7.87
C ALA A 1161 19.40 2.74 6.65
N ARG A 1162 19.41 1.54 6.04
CA ARG A 1162 18.70 1.23 4.79
C ARG A 1162 17.24 0.82 5.00
N TYR A 1163 16.94 0.16 6.11
CA TYR A 1163 15.62 -0.45 6.31
C TYR A 1163 14.92 0.12 7.55
N VAL A 1164 15.57 0.07 8.72
CA VAL A 1164 14.94 0.44 9.99
C VAL A 1164 14.70 1.95 10.08
N ASN A 1165 15.74 2.74 9.88
CA ASN A 1165 15.64 4.20 9.99
C ASN A 1165 14.82 4.79 8.84
N GLN A 1166 14.90 4.19 7.64
CA GLN A 1166 14.05 4.57 6.50
C GLN A 1166 12.56 4.35 6.78
N LEU A 1167 12.22 3.32 7.54
CA LEU A 1167 10.85 3.10 7.99
C LEU A 1167 10.48 4.15 9.05
N LEU A 1168 11.31 4.32 10.09
CA LEU A 1168 11.05 5.25 11.19
C LEU A 1168 10.87 6.71 10.75
N ILE A 1169 11.68 7.19 9.80
CA ILE A 1169 11.60 8.56 9.27
C ILE A 1169 10.31 8.79 8.46
N ARG A 1170 9.68 7.71 7.97
CA ARG A 1170 8.42 7.77 7.21
C ARG A 1170 7.18 7.51 8.07
N LEU A 1171 7.35 7.14 9.34
CA LEU A 1171 6.22 7.00 10.25
C LEU A 1171 5.69 8.38 10.65
N PRO A 1172 4.39 8.50 10.99
CA PRO A 1172 3.85 9.71 11.59
C PRO A 1172 4.72 10.17 12.77
N SER A 1173 4.95 11.48 12.88
CA SER A 1173 5.78 12.08 13.94
C SER A 1173 5.35 11.61 15.32
N VAL A 1174 4.05 11.40 15.55
CA VAL A 1174 3.50 10.85 16.80
C VAL A 1174 4.05 9.47 17.14
N ILE A 1175 4.22 8.57 16.16
CA ILE A 1175 4.78 7.22 16.43
C ILE A 1175 6.27 7.32 16.73
N TYR A 1176 7.00 8.14 15.96
CA TYR A 1176 8.41 8.42 16.21
C TYR A 1176 8.63 9.03 17.60
N GLU A 1177 7.90 10.09 17.93
CA GLU A 1177 7.93 10.78 19.22
C GLU A 1177 7.45 9.88 20.35
N THR A 1178 6.44 9.04 20.14
CA THR A 1178 5.98 8.07 21.15
C THR A 1178 7.00 6.97 21.38
N ALA A 1179 7.65 6.44 20.34
CA ALA A 1179 8.75 5.50 20.48
C ALA A 1179 9.93 6.12 21.25
N MET A 1180 10.30 7.36 20.92
CA MET A 1180 11.30 8.13 21.66
C MET A 1180 10.83 8.47 23.09
N ALA A 1181 9.54 8.71 23.30
CA ALA A 1181 8.94 8.98 24.61
C ALA A 1181 8.89 7.73 25.48
N ILE A 1182 8.70 6.53 24.92
CA ILE A 1182 8.79 5.25 25.63
C ILE A 1182 10.23 5.01 26.09
N ILE A 1183 11.21 5.26 25.21
CA ILE A 1183 12.64 5.22 25.56
C ILE A 1183 12.93 6.23 26.69
N ASN A 1184 12.39 7.45 26.60
CA ASN A 1184 12.52 8.49 27.62
C ASN A 1184 11.67 8.24 28.89
N SER A 1185 10.59 7.45 28.84
CA SER A 1185 9.69 7.21 29.98
C SER A 1185 10.37 6.44 31.10
N ARG A 1186 11.34 5.60 30.75
CA ARG A 1186 12.23 4.90 31.69
C ARG A 1186 13.20 5.87 32.39
N LEU A 1187 13.57 6.96 31.73
CA LEU A 1187 14.38 8.06 32.30
C LEU A 1187 13.53 9.02 33.14
N ARG A 1188 12.29 9.32 32.73
CA ARG A 1188 11.35 10.22 33.43
C ARG A 1188 11.00 9.79 34.85
N ARG A 1189 10.99 8.47 35.14
CA ARG A 1189 10.72 7.96 36.51
C ARG A 1189 11.83 8.27 37.51
N GLN A 1190 12.98 8.76 37.06
CA GLN A 1190 14.16 8.99 37.90
C GLN A 1190 14.55 10.46 38.04
N VAL A 1191 13.95 11.35 37.25
CA VAL A 1191 14.04 12.80 37.46
C VAL A 1191 13.16 13.11 38.66
N LYS A 1192 13.76 13.49 39.80
CA LYS A 1192 12.99 13.99 40.95
C LYS A 1192 12.20 15.20 40.47
N LYS A 1193 10.88 15.22 40.67
CA LYS A 1193 10.12 16.48 40.62
C LYS A 1193 10.72 17.37 41.71
N ALA A 1194 11.58 18.30 41.36
CA ALA A 1194 11.88 19.41 42.27
C ALA A 1194 10.54 20.08 42.59
N PRO A 1195 10.21 20.34 43.87
CA PRO A 1195 9.09 21.19 44.19
C PRO A 1195 9.32 22.51 43.46
N VAL A 1196 8.37 22.91 42.61
CA VAL A 1196 8.33 24.27 42.10
C VAL A 1196 8.08 25.14 43.32
N THR A 1197 9.13 25.73 43.89
CA THR A 1197 8.97 26.82 44.85
C THR A 1197 8.23 27.91 44.07
N PRO A 1198 7.04 28.34 44.52
CA PRO A 1198 6.39 29.48 43.91
C PRO A 1198 7.39 30.63 44.04
N VAL A 1199 7.81 31.21 42.91
CA VAL A 1199 8.39 32.54 42.95
C VAL A 1199 7.25 33.42 43.46
N ALA A 1200 7.33 33.82 44.73
CA ALA A 1200 6.46 34.84 45.26
C ALA A 1200 6.59 36.05 44.33
N ARG A 1201 5.47 36.51 43.77
CA ARG A 1201 5.41 37.79 43.08
C ARG A 1201 5.73 38.87 44.11
N GLU A 1202 6.98 39.28 44.20
CA GLU A 1202 7.32 40.64 44.62
C GLU A 1202 7.03 41.57 43.43
N LEU A 1203 5.75 41.88 43.26
CA LEU A 1203 5.26 42.97 42.42
C LEU A 1203 4.29 43.78 43.27
N ASP A 1204 4.80 44.34 44.38
CA ASP A 1204 4.15 45.39 45.18
C ASP A 1204 5.19 46.13 46.04
N ALA A 1205 6.34 46.48 45.44
CA ALA A 1205 7.21 47.51 46.02
C ALA A 1205 6.88 48.85 45.34
N PRO A 1206 6.43 49.88 46.08
CA PRO A 1206 6.21 51.21 45.51
C PRO A 1206 7.56 51.78 45.04
N ALA A 1207 7.57 52.35 43.83
CA ALA A 1207 8.76 52.95 43.23
C ALA A 1207 9.38 54.01 44.17
N PRO A 1208 10.68 53.90 44.52
CA PRO A 1208 11.39 55.01 45.12
C PRO A 1208 11.75 56.04 44.04
N SER A 1209 11.58 57.31 44.42
CA SER A 1209 11.74 58.56 43.66
C SER A 1209 13.01 58.70 42.82
#